data_AF-A0A6I4YY50-F1
#
_entry.id   AF-A0A6I4YY50-F1
#
_cell.length_a   1.000
_cell.length_b   1.000
_cell.length_c   1.000
_cell.angle_alpha   90.00
_cell.angle_beta   90.00
_cell.angle_gamma   90.00
#
_symmetry.space_group_name_H-M   'P 1'
#
loop_
_entity.id
_entity.type
_entity.pdbx_description
1 polymer ?
#
loop_
_entity_poly.entity_id
_entity_poly.type
_entity_poly.pdbx_seq_one_letter_code
_entity_poly.pdbx_strand_id
1 'polypeptide(L)'
;MSHHTPLTPDVADHTSDWFSFFHVATSHDAYLAVRCRDGLLCNARDPHETGYIPLVAIRLSSRPDFLFLTTDTPSQPQLWVEHFTARGCVLTVQMNVSGPQSQLFSFEDPSRPKNYFTTRPFSDGQTANPVVGDCNHVMGWEEFRLVPVSSTDRLNGIANDIAHLARRDVTANDLVHYIQNYNGDNLLPALDSLIPLIRWEEIEKLGERLLHDALLRQELQDIVPNNIWLDKALPELAHWELRRLTHANKTISPFPVARELHSPEEDSLLAWSGADSSFAGFLHALTHAARRTIEPRRTVCMVTTVRNEGIYLLEWIAYHRSIGVEHFFIYSNDNADGSEKLLEELAHQGIITWIDNPTSSDQSPQFKAYGHALNALPDILNFKWCFIVDGDEFITLNPQPYPLLTDYLNWIDHWQTDAIAVNWRFIASSMNANGLSDLAVPLTQRNERIVGNGAIGDGWRLVKSACRPNRTLHSRPHHPLWNPVTSYTFRLTNGDTHNYLNPPPPFPRDPAFADYGTYDRICISHYYFKSMAEWTWKHARNSGADAYKELDTSRYTTQWANTFGMQLQDPQHELNYWMVERRDATLRELAALRAHPAIRKAENFIRSTLNEQLLDLWQRIQSQKTLDGIAEEWRFIVQDLELELRNTIPLHSDDV
;
A
#
# COMPACT_ATOMS: atom_id res chain seq x y z
N MET A 1 50.12 -44.86 -35.75
CA MET A 1 49.17 -43.90 -36.35
C MET A 1 47.79 -44.27 -35.84
N SER A 2 47.06 -43.24 -35.44
CA SER A 2 45.93 -43.19 -34.50
C SER A 2 44.69 -43.98 -34.89
N HIS A 3 44.12 -44.69 -33.90
CA HIS A 3 42.72 -45.07 -33.85
C HIS A 3 41.88 -43.86 -33.41
N HIS A 4 40.83 -43.55 -34.16
CA HIS A 4 39.79 -42.59 -33.77
C HIS A 4 38.61 -43.35 -33.16
N THR A 5 38.35 -43.08 -31.88
CA THR A 5 37.07 -43.35 -31.21
C THR A 5 36.40 -41.99 -30.96
N PRO A 6 35.08 -41.82 -31.17
CA PRO A 6 34.40 -40.55 -30.92
C PRO A 6 34.34 -40.27 -29.40
N LEU A 7 34.75 -39.07 -29.00
CA LEU A 7 34.59 -38.55 -27.65
C LEU A 7 33.09 -38.29 -27.39
N THR A 8 32.53 -39.01 -26.42
CA THR A 8 31.33 -38.63 -25.68
C THR A 8 31.63 -37.42 -24.79
N PRO A 9 30.71 -36.46 -24.61
CA PRO A 9 30.85 -35.42 -23.60
C PRO A 9 30.34 -35.96 -22.26
N ASP A 10 31.17 -36.73 -21.56
CA ASP A 10 31.02 -36.92 -20.12
C ASP A 10 31.82 -35.82 -19.42
N VAL A 11 31.13 -34.75 -19.01
CA VAL A 11 31.59 -33.88 -17.92
C VAL A 11 30.42 -33.77 -16.93
N ALA A 12 30.17 -34.88 -16.24
CA ALA A 12 29.59 -34.84 -14.91
C ALA A 12 30.71 -34.46 -13.94
N ASP A 13 30.89 -33.16 -13.71
CA ASP A 13 31.72 -32.66 -12.62
C ASP A 13 30.80 -32.38 -11.41
N HIS A 14 30.29 -33.45 -10.80
CA HIS A 14 29.65 -33.38 -9.48
C HIS A 14 30.75 -33.36 -8.42
N THR A 15 31.41 -32.22 -8.26
CA THR A 15 31.96 -31.90 -6.94
C THR A 15 30.76 -31.62 -6.04
N SER A 16 30.46 -32.53 -5.12
CA SER A 16 29.36 -32.36 -4.16
C SER A 16 29.64 -31.09 -3.35
N ASP A 17 28.82 -30.04 -3.53
CA ASP A 17 28.89 -28.84 -2.72
C ASP A 17 28.70 -29.25 -1.26
N TRP A 18 29.67 -28.91 -0.39
CA TRP A 18 29.54 -29.19 1.03
C TRP A 18 28.86 -28.02 1.71
N PHE A 19 27.94 -28.32 2.62
CA PHE A 19 27.24 -27.32 3.40
C PHE A 19 27.36 -27.60 4.90
N SER A 20 27.24 -26.54 5.68
CA SER A 20 27.34 -26.58 7.14
C SER A 20 26.25 -25.73 7.77
N PHE A 21 25.81 -26.13 8.95
CA PHE A 21 24.67 -25.54 9.65
C PHE A 21 25.13 -24.87 10.93
N PHE A 22 24.57 -23.71 11.23
CA PHE A 22 24.93 -22.93 12.41
C PHE A 22 23.72 -22.29 13.08
N HIS A 23 23.75 -22.20 14.41
CA HIS A 23 23.04 -21.13 15.11
C HIS A 23 23.84 -19.83 15.04
N VAL A 24 23.15 -18.71 15.14
CA VAL A 24 23.74 -17.38 15.09
C VAL A 24 23.70 -16.75 16.47
N ALA A 25 24.85 -16.70 17.14
CA ALA A 25 24.99 -16.06 18.44
C ALA A 25 25.27 -14.56 18.28
N THR A 26 24.70 -13.74 19.15
CA THR A 26 24.83 -12.28 19.15
C THR A 26 25.83 -11.81 20.20
N SER A 27 26.21 -10.53 20.16
CA SER A 27 27.07 -9.90 21.17
C SER A 27 26.47 -9.82 22.58
N HIS A 28 25.20 -10.22 22.74
CA HIS A 28 24.40 -10.08 23.96
C HIS A 28 24.18 -11.40 24.71
N ASP A 29 25.05 -12.39 24.49
CA ASP A 29 24.91 -13.77 25.01
C ASP A 29 23.53 -14.37 24.72
N ALA A 30 23.06 -14.14 23.49
CA ALA A 30 21.75 -14.53 22.98
C ALA A 30 21.89 -15.07 21.55
N TYR A 31 20.79 -15.53 20.96
CA TYR A 31 20.76 -16.15 19.63
C TYR A 31 19.69 -15.52 18.76
N LEU A 32 19.91 -15.54 17.44
CA LEU A 32 18.83 -15.20 16.52
C LEU A 32 17.78 -16.31 16.51
N ALA A 33 16.52 -15.89 16.60
CA ALA A 33 15.35 -16.74 16.59
C ALA A 33 14.21 -16.07 15.81
N VAL A 34 13.25 -16.86 15.39
CA VAL A 34 12.09 -16.42 14.61
C VAL A 34 10.89 -16.40 15.53
N ARG A 35 10.22 -15.25 15.63
CA ARG A 35 9.00 -15.13 16.43
C ARG A 35 7.85 -15.84 15.73
N CYS A 36 7.22 -16.81 16.41
CA CYS A 36 6.20 -17.68 15.83
C CYS A 36 4.98 -16.93 15.28
N ARG A 37 4.61 -15.80 15.91
CA ARG A 37 3.36 -15.08 15.58
C ARG A 37 3.37 -14.42 14.20
N ASP A 38 4.54 -13.96 13.75
CA ASP A 38 4.66 -13.08 12.58
C ASP A 38 5.93 -13.33 11.75
N GLY A 39 6.81 -14.24 12.15
CA GLY A 39 8.04 -14.55 11.43
C GLY A 39 9.15 -13.52 11.58
N LEU A 40 9.00 -12.51 12.44
CA LEU A 40 10.03 -11.50 12.66
C LEU A 40 11.28 -12.14 13.27
N LEU A 41 12.44 -11.80 12.71
CA LEU A 41 13.72 -12.18 13.28
C LEU A 41 14.01 -11.38 14.56
N CYS A 42 14.37 -12.07 15.63
CA CYS A 42 14.64 -11.48 16.93
C CYS A 42 15.97 -12.01 17.50
N ASN A 43 16.66 -11.17 18.26
CA ASN A 43 17.70 -11.58 19.19
C ASN A 43 17.02 -12.04 20.48
N ALA A 44 16.99 -13.36 20.74
CA ALA A 44 16.33 -13.98 21.88
C ALA A 44 17.35 -14.61 22.84
N ARG A 45 17.18 -14.36 24.15
CA ARG A 45 18.04 -14.94 25.20
C ARG A 45 17.97 -16.46 25.22
N ASP A 46 16.77 -16.99 25.05
CA ASP A 46 16.52 -18.42 24.84
C ASP A 46 15.76 -18.60 23.52
N PRO A 47 16.41 -19.10 22.45
CA PRO A 47 15.76 -19.32 21.16
C PRO A 47 14.74 -20.47 21.18
N HIS A 48 14.69 -21.25 22.27
CA HIS A 48 13.72 -22.34 22.49
C HIS A 48 12.56 -21.94 23.42
N GLU A 49 12.52 -20.68 23.88
CA GLU A 49 11.41 -20.16 24.66
C GLU A 49 10.09 -20.28 23.88
N THR A 50 8.98 -20.49 24.60
CA THR A 50 7.65 -20.55 23.99
C THR A 50 7.38 -19.28 23.18
N GLY A 51 7.01 -19.47 21.91
CA GLY A 51 6.76 -18.37 20.98
C GLY A 51 7.92 -18.04 20.04
N TYR A 52 9.05 -18.75 20.14
CA TYR A 52 10.20 -18.63 19.24
C TYR A 52 10.61 -19.96 18.60
N ILE A 53 11.22 -19.86 17.43
CA ILE A 53 11.85 -20.98 16.71
C ILE A 53 13.32 -20.64 16.49
N PRO A 54 14.27 -21.52 16.86
CA PRO A 54 15.68 -21.26 16.61
C PRO A 54 15.97 -21.04 15.12
N LEU A 55 16.74 -20.00 14.82
CA LEU A 55 17.21 -19.75 13.46
C LEU A 55 18.37 -20.71 13.14
N VAL A 56 18.38 -21.24 11.92
CA VAL A 56 19.49 -22.00 11.35
C VAL A 56 20.05 -21.26 10.15
N ALA A 57 21.35 -21.01 10.16
CA ALA A 57 22.09 -20.47 9.03
C ALA A 57 22.78 -21.63 8.27
N ILE A 58 22.53 -21.69 6.96
CA ILE A 58 23.18 -22.64 6.04
C ILE A 58 24.31 -21.89 5.34
N ARG A 59 25.50 -22.49 5.36
CA ARG A 59 26.67 -22.02 4.60
C ARG A 59 27.00 -23.02 3.51
N LEU A 60 27.12 -22.54 2.27
CA LEU A 60 27.53 -23.36 1.12
C LEU A 60 29.00 -23.11 0.78
N SER A 61 29.72 -24.15 0.36
CA SER A 61 31.11 -24.01 -0.06
C SER A 61 31.28 -23.29 -1.39
N SER A 62 30.28 -23.44 -2.27
CA SER A 62 30.21 -22.75 -3.57
C SER A 62 29.91 -21.24 -3.45
N ARG A 63 29.31 -20.82 -2.33
CA ARG A 63 28.91 -19.43 -2.03
C ARG A 63 29.34 -19.03 -0.60
N PRO A 64 30.66 -19.00 -0.32
CA PRO A 64 31.17 -18.85 1.04
C PRO A 64 30.92 -17.46 1.65
N ASP A 65 30.60 -16.47 0.81
CA ASP A 65 30.30 -15.07 1.17
C ASP A 65 28.82 -14.85 1.52
N PHE A 66 27.97 -15.87 1.40
CA PHE A 66 26.54 -15.79 1.69
C PHE A 66 26.15 -16.77 2.79
N LEU A 67 25.12 -16.38 3.55
CA LEU A 67 24.41 -17.27 4.47
C LEU A 67 22.93 -17.30 4.10
N PHE A 68 22.34 -18.50 4.20
CA PHE A 68 20.93 -18.73 3.96
C PHE A 68 20.25 -19.03 5.29
N LEU A 69 19.49 -18.07 5.80
CA LEU A 69 18.84 -18.11 7.10
C LEU A 69 17.47 -18.76 6.94
N THR A 70 17.21 -19.84 7.69
CA THR A 70 15.94 -20.57 7.67
C THR A 70 15.62 -21.13 9.04
N THR A 71 14.55 -21.94 9.15
CA THR A 71 14.18 -22.66 10.37
C THR A 71 14.07 -24.14 10.08
N ASP A 72 14.33 -24.97 11.09
CA ASP A 72 14.14 -26.42 10.98
C ASP A 72 12.76 -26.88 11.46
N THR A 73 11.71 -26.31 10.87
CA THR A 73 10.31 -26.68 11.15
C THR A 73 9.52 -26.95 9.87
N PRO A 74 8.63 -27.95 9.85
CA PRO A 74 7.72 -28.17 8.72
C PRO A 74 6.89 -26.95 8.34
N SER A 75 6.61 -26.04 9.28
CA SER A 75 5.73 -24.88 9.05
C SER A 75 6.31 -23.79 8.17
N GLN A 76 7.64 -23.78 7.92
CA GLN A 76 8.31 -22.82 7.02
C GLN A 76 7.81 -21.36 7.14
N PRO A 77 7.90 -20.74 8.33
CA PRO A 77 7.42 -19.38 8.51
C PRO A 77 8.09 -18.41 7.53
N GLN A 78 7.34 -17.42 7.05
CA GLN A 78 7.90 -16.32 6.26
C GLN A 78 8.75 -15.44 7.17
N LEU A 79 10.06 -15.52 7.00
CA LEU A 79 11.05 -14.77 7.73
C LEU A 79 11.12 -13.34 7.20
N TRP A 80 11.30 -12.37 8.10
CA TRP A 80 11.56 -10.99 7.73
C TRP A 80 12.36 -10.24 8.80
N VAL A 81 12.97 -9.14 8.36
CA VAL A 81 13.76 -8.21 9.19
C VAL A 81 13.31 -6.80 8.83
N GLU A 82 13.14 -5.94 9.83
CA GLU A 82 12.80 -4.53 9.60
C GLU A 82 13.86 -3.87 8.70
N HIS A 83 13.44 -3.12 7.68
CA HIS A 83 14.31 -2.44 6.73
C HIS A 83 15.17 -3.33 5.79
N PHE A 84 14.85 -4.63 5.69
CA PHE A 84 15.47 -5.55 4.74
C PHE A 84 14.63 -5.71 3.45
N THR A 85 15.28 -5.93 2.29
CA THR A 85 14.60 -5.90 0.98
C THR A 85 13.87 -7.18 0.57
N ALA A 86 14.00 -8.26 1.34
CA ALA A 86 13.39 -9.55 1.03
C ALA A 86 12.72 -10.21 2.25
N ARG A 87 11.70 -11.01 1.98
CA ARG A 87 11.07 -11.92 2.94
C ARG A 87 10.93 -13.29 2.28
N GLY A 88 10.81 -14.35 3.08
CA GLY A 88 10.62 -15.70 2.53
C GLY A 88 10.88 -16.77 3.57
N CYS A 89 10.73 -18.04 3.19
CA CYS A 89 11.11 -19.19 4.03
C CYS A 89 12.64 -19.28 4.23
N VAL A 90 13.39 -18.60 3.35
CA VAL A 90 14.84 -18.42 3.42
C VAL A 90 15.17 -16.95 3.21
N LEU A 91 15.99 -16.37 4.09
CA LEU A 91 16.61 -15.06 3.86
C LEU A 91 18.07 -15.25 3.48
N THR A 92 18.46 -14.71 2.33
CA THR A 92 19.85 -14.73 1.90
C THR A 92 20.53 -13.42 2.31
N VAL A 93 21.57 -13.52 3.13
CA VAL A 93 22.36 -12.37 3.60
C VAL A 93 23.79 -12.47 3.10
N GLN A 94 24.41 -11.33 2.81
CA GLN A 94 25.84 -11.27 2.56
C GLN A 94 26.58 -11.29 3.90
N MET A 95 27.53 -12.21 4.03
CA MET A 95 28.33 -12.39 5.24
C MET A 95 29.70 -11.76 5.03
N ASN A 96 30.05 -10.80 5.89
CA ASN A 96 31.38 -10.19 5.87
C ASN A 96 32.12 -10.51 7.16
N VAL A 97 33.41 -10.84 7.05
CA VAL A 97 34.29 -11.04 8.21
C VAL A 97 34.46 -9.71 8.95
N SER A 98 34.26 -9.74 10.27
CA SER A 98 34.40 -8.60 11.18
C SER A 98 35.23 -8.96 12.41
N GLY A 99 35.57 -7.95 13.20
CA GLY A 99 36.15 -8.09 14.53
C GLY A 99 37.63 -8.50 14.56
N PRO A 100 38.22 -8.56 15.76
CA PRO A 100 39.61 -9.00 15.94
C PRO A 100 39.77 -10.47 15.52
N GLN A 101 40.87 -10.79 14.82
CA GLN A 101 41.23 -12.16 14.43
C GLN A 101 40.26 -12.87 13.47
N SER A 102 39.35 -12.15 12.81
CA SER A 102 38.46 -12.71 11.77
C SER A 102 37.52 -13.83 12.25
N GLN A 103 37.08 -13.74 13.52
CA GLN A 103 36.18 -14.72 14.15
C GLN A 103 34.71 -14.27 14.24
N LEU A 104 34.42 -13.00 13.94
CA LEU A 104 33.08 -12.44 13.95
C LEU A 104 32.60 -12.18 12.53
N PHE A 105 31.29 -12.08 12.36
CA PHE A 105 30.65 -11.83 11.08
C PHE A 105 29.62 -10.72 11.20
N SER A 106 29.47 -9.93 10.15
CA SER A 106 28.32 -9.04 9.96
C SER A 106 27.45 -9.55 8.82
N PHE A 107 26.15 -9.28 8.90
CA PHE A 107 25.18 -9.68 7.89
C PHE A 107 24.61 -8.45 7.21
N GLU A 108 24.71 -8.40 5.90
CA GLU A 108 24.38 -7.28 5.05
C GLU A 108 23.24 -7.64 4.09
N ASP A 109 22.37 -6.68 3.81
CA ASP A 109 21.40 -6.79 2.72
C ASP A 109 22.10 -6.73 1.35
N PRO A 110 22.11 -7.81 0.56
CA PRO A 110 22.82 -7.79 -0.72
C PRO A 110 22.25 -6.77 -1.72
N SER A 111 20.98 -6.36 -1.56
CA SER A 111 20.33 -5.36 -2.41
C SER A 111 20.54 -3.93 -1.90
N ARG A 112 21.01 -3.75 -0.66
CA ARG A 112 21.33 -2.45 -0.05
C ARG A 112 22.71 -2.50 0.61
N PRO A 113 23.78 -2.38 -0.19
CA PRO A 113 25.12 -2.45 0.36
C PRO A 113 25.34 -1.42 1.47
N LYS A 114 26.05 -1.85 2.52
CA LYS A 114 26.31 -1.17 3.79
C LYS A 114 25.13 -1.08 4.74
N ASN A 115 24.02 -1.78 4.51
CA ASN A 115 22.97 -1.92 5.51
C ASN A 115 23.09 -3.27 6.20
N TYR A 116 23.48 -3.25 7.47
CA TYR A 116 23.78 -4.42 8.30
C TYR A 116 22.67 -4.72 9.30
N PHE A 117 22.56 -6.00 9.67
CA PHE A 117 21.73 -6.43 10.79
C PHE A 117 22.31 -5.90 12.10
N THR A 118 21.47 -5.29 12.92
CA THR A 118 21.78 -4.85 14.27
C THR A 118 20.86 -5.53 15.28
N THR A 119 21.41 -5.83 16.46
CA THR A 119 20.67 -6.38 17.59
C THR A 119 20.70 -5.40 18.75
N ARG A 120 19.53 -4.93 19.18
CA ARG A 120 19.47 -3.96 20.29
C ARG A 120 19.74 -4.65 21.64
N PRO A 121 20.36 -3.93 22.60
CA PRO A 121 20.56 -4.44 23.95
C PRO A 121 19.22 -4.67 24.65
N PHE A 122 19.18 -5.66 25.54
CA PHE A 122 18.00 -5.97 26.34
C PHE A 122 17.79 -4.93 27.43
N SER A 123 16.56 -4.42 27.59
CA SER A 123 16.17 -3.74 28.82
C SER A 123 15.85 -4.75 29.93
N ASP A 124 15.73 -4.28 31.17
CA ASP A 124 15.34 -5.13 32.31
C ASP A 124 14.01 -5.85 32.02
N GLY A 125 14.01 -7.18 32.17
CA GLY A 125 12.84 -8.02 31.97
C GLY A 125 12.50 -8.41 30.51
N GLN A 126 13.22 -7.91 29.51
CA GLN A 126 13.03 -8.34 28.11
C GLN A 126 13.76 -9.66 27.81
N THR A 127 13.07 -10.61 27.18
CA THR A 127 13.64 -11.90 26.74
C THR A 127 14.06 -11.90 25.27
N ALA A 128 13.53 -10.99 24.45
CA ALA A 128 13.86 -10.87 23.03
C ALA A 128 13.72 -9.43 22.50
N ASN A 129 14.52 -9.07 21.48
CA ASN A 129 14.46 -7.81 20.75
C ASN A 129 14.40 -8.04 19.23
N PRO A 130 13.68 -7.21 18.46
CA PRO A 130 13.74 -7.23 16.99
C PRO A 130 15.17 -7.08 16.45
N VAL A 131 15.47 -7.82 15.38
CA VAL A 131 16.61 -7.52 14.51
C VAL A 131 16.17 -6.43 13.52
N VAL A 132 17.05 -5.46 13.28
CA VAL A 132 16.81 -4.36 12.34
C VAL A 132 17.93 -4.33 11.30
N GLY A 133 17.60 -4.07 10.04
CA GLY A 133 18.53 -4.05 8.89
C GLY A 133 18.85 -2.64 8.38
N ASP A 134 18.95 -1.64 9.26
CA ASP A 134 19.14 -0.23 8.92
C ASP A 134 20.50 0.34 9.34
N CYS A 135 21.39 -0.47 9.93
CA CYS A 135 22.65 0.01 10.47
C CYS A 135 23.72 0.18 9.37
N ASN A 136 24.41 1.33 9.34
CA ASN A 136 25.38 1.66 8.31
C ASN A 136 26.86 1.48 8.72
N HIS A 137 27.09 0.86 9.88
CA HIS A 137 28.40 0.58 10.45
C HIS A 137 28.37 -0.78 11.13
N VAL A 138 29.54 -1.35 11.40
CA VAL A 138 29.66 -2.63 12.09
C VAL A 138 30.46 -2.42 13.37
N MET A 139 29.81 -2.48 14.54
CA MET A 139 30.46 -2.33 15.84
C MET A 139 29.74 -3.12 16.93
N GLY A 140 30.28 -4.26 17.37
CA GLY A 140 29.72 -5.01 18.49
C GLY A 140 28.33 -5.61 18.20
N TRP A 141 27.26 -4.80 18.22
CA TRP A 141 25.86 -5.21 18.09
C TRP A 141 25.47 -5.74 16.71
N GLU A 142 26.25 -5.40 15.68
CA GLU A 142 26.16 -5.92 14.31
C GLU A 142 27.14 -7.09 14.07
N GLU A 143 27.83 -7.57 15.12
CA GLU A 143 28.76 -8.68 15.03
C GLU A 143 28.17 -9.97 15.63
N PHE A 144 28.27 -11.05 14.86
CA PHE A 144 27.69 -12.34 15.16
C PHE A 144 28.74 -13.45 15.16
N ARG A 145 28.49 -14.51 15.93
CA ARG A 145 29.28 -15.75 15.92
C ARG A 145 28.45 -16.89 15.37
N LEU A 146 29.04 -17.72 14.53
CA LEU A 146 28.42 -18.94 14.03
C LEU A 146 28.75 -20.10 14.97
N VAL A 147 27.72 -20.75 15.52
CA VAL A 147 27.83 -21.89 16.43
C VAL A 147 27.38 -23.14 15.68
N PRO A 148 28.25 -24.14 15.41
CA PRO A 148 27.89 -25.30 14.63
C PRO A 148 26.71 -26.09 15.22
N VAL A 149 25.81 -26.58 14.35
CA VAL A 149 24.71 -27.46 14.73
C VAL A 149 24.67 -28.71 13.86
N SER A 150 24.08 -29.78 14.39
CA SER A 150 23.89 -31.02 13.64
C SER A 150 22.85 -30.83 12.53
N SER A 151 23.07 -31.48 11.39
CA SER A 151 22.12 -31.51 10.29
C SER A 151 20.90 -32.38 10.63
N THR A 152 19.75 -32.04 10.05
CA THR A 152 18.58 -32.92 9.93
C THR A 152 18.32 -33.22 8.45
N ASP A 153 17.54 -34.27 8.17
CA ASP A 153 17.20 -34.64 6.78
C ASP A 153 16.52 -33.48 6.03
N ARG A 154 15.70 -32.71 6.73
CA ARG A 154 15.02 -31.54 6.18
C ARG A 154 16.00 -30.42 5.84
N LEU A 155 16.89 -30.06 6.78
CA LEU A 155 17.93 -29.06 6.52
C LEU A 155 18.86 -29.48 5.38
N ASN A 156 19.21 -30.76 5.29
CA ASN A 156 19.97 -31.32 4.18
C ASN A 156 19.22 -31.17 2.85
N GLY A 157 17.91 -31.44 2.83
CA GLY A 157 17.06 -31.22 1.65
C GLY A 157 17.06 -29.77 1.18
N ILE A 158 16.81 -28.82 2.10
CA ILE A 158 16.84 -27.38 1.81
C ILE A 158 18.22 -26.96 1.28
N ALA A 159 19.30 -27.38 1.95
CA ALA A 159 20.65 -27.00 1.55
C ALA A 159 21.04 -27.54 0.17
N ASN A 160 20.65 -28.77 -0.17
CA ASN A 160 20.89 -29.37 -1.48
C ASN A 160 20.18 -28.58 -2.59
N ASP A 161 18.91 -28.21 -2.39
CA ASP A 161 18.13 -27.48 -3.39
C ASP A 161 18.65 -26.05 -3.57
N ILE A 162 19.02 -25.37 -2.47
CA ILE A 162 19.70 -24.08 -2.53
C ILE A 162 21.04 -24.23 -3.28
N ALA A 163 21.87 -25.24 -2.98
CA ALA A 163 23.16 -25.43 -3.64
C ALA A 163 23.02 -25.64 -5.17
N HIS A 164 21.97 -26.33 -5.60
CA HIS A 164 21.68 -26.52 -7.02
C HIS A 164 21.35 -25.20 -7.74
N LEU A 165 20.59 -24.33 -7.07
CA LEU A 165 20.14 -23.05 -7.63
C LEU A 165 21.11 -21.89 -7.38
N ALA A 166 21.88 -21.86 -6.30
CA ALA A 166 22.75 -20.75 -5.93
C ALA A 166 24.05 -20.70 -6.76
N ARG A 167 24.02 -21.02 -8.06
CA ARG A 167 25.16 -20.91 -8.99
C ARG A 167 25.29 -19.50 -9.55
N ARG A 168 26.50 -19.09 -9.94
CA ARG A 168 26.70 -17.78 -10.61
C ARG A 168 26.04 -17.88 -11.99
N ASP A 169 25.11 -16.99 -12.30
CA ASP A 169 24.42 -16.88 -13.60
C ASP A 169 23.22 -17.82 -13.86
N VAL A 170 22.35 -18.04 -12.87
CA VAL A 170 21.04 -18.68 -13.12
C VAL A 170 20.21 -17.85 -14.09
N THR A 171 19.68 -18.51 -15.12
CA THR A 171 18.74 -17.91 -16.08
C THR A 171 17.30 -18.35 -15.83
N ALA A 172 16.34 -17.63 -16.41
CA ALA A 172 14.93 -18.02 -16.38
C ALA A 172 14.71 -19.42 -16.98
N ASN A 173 15.45 -19.80 -18.01
CA ASN A 173 15.36 -21.14 -18.61
C ASN A 173 15.87 -22.22 -17.66
N ASP A 174 16.95 -21.95 -16.92
CA ASP A 174 17.46 -22.89 -15.91
C ASP A 174 16.44 -23.10 -14.80
N LEU A 175 15.73 -22.04 -14.39
CA LEU A 175 14.66 -22.13 -13.40
C LEU A 175 13.46 -22.93 -13.90
N VAL A 176 13.00 -22.67 -15.13
CA VAL A 176 11.92 -23.45 -15.75
C VAL A 176 12.30 -24.93 -15.81
N HIS A 177 13.50 -25.23 -16.30
CA HIS A 177 14.00 -26.60 -16.36
C HIS A 177 14.09 -27.23 -14.97
N TYR A 178 14.55 -26.49 -13.96
CA TYR A 178 14.61 -26.99 -12.59
C TYR A 178 13.22 -27.30 -12.05
N ILE A 179 12.26 -26.38 -12.19
CA ILE A 179 10.87 -26.55 -11.75
C ILE A 179 10.23 -27.79 -12.39
N GLN A 180 10.38 -27.94 -13.70
CA GLN A 180 9.80 -29.06 -14.48
C GLN A 180 10.34 -30.44 -14.11
N ASN A 181 11.58 -30.48 -13.62
CA ASN A 181 12.25 -31.71 -13.24
C ASN A 181 12.37 -31.85 -11.71
N TYR A 182 11.75 -30.95 -10.95
CA TYR A 182 11.86 -30.94 -9.50
C TYR A 182 11.08 -32.10 -8.90
N ASN A 183 11.72 -32.83 -7.99
CA ASN A 183 11.13 -33.94 -7.26
C ASN A 183 11.58 -33.86 -5.80
N GLY A 184 10.84 -33.11 -4.98
CA GLY A 184 11.13 -32.85 -3.58
C GLY A 184 10.07 -31.95 -2.94
N ASP A 185 10.35 -31.47 -1.72
CA ASP A 185 9.41 -30.69 -0.90
C ASP A 185 9.93 -29.29 -0.52
N ASN A 186 11.13 -28.89 -0.99
CA ASN A 186 11.82 -27.65 -0.59
C ASN A 186 12.01 -26.64 -1.73
N LEU A 187 11.21 -26.73 -2.80
CA LEU A 187 11.32 -25.81 -3.94
C LEU A 187 11.17 -24.35 -3.52
N LEU A 188 10.17 -24.02 -2.70
CA LEU A 188 9.92 -22.65 -2.27
C LEU A 188 11.09 -22.05 -1.45
N PRO A 189 11.63 -22.71 -0.40
CA PRO A 189 12.87 -22.30 0.24
C PRO A 189 14.02 -22.04 -0.74
N ALA A 190 14.20 -22.91 -1.73
CA ALA A 190 15.26 -22.77 -2.72
C ALA A 190 15.04 -21.56 -3.63
N LEU A 191 13.80 -21.30 -4.07
CA LEU A 191 13.45 -20.12 -4.85
C LEU A 191 13.58 -18.82 -4.05
N ASP A 192 13.10 -18.78 -2.81
CA ASP A 192 13.23 -17.61 -1.92
C ASP A 192 14.70 -17.22 -1.68
N SER A 193 15.59 -18.22 -1.63
CA SER A 193 17.04 -18.00 -1.49
C SER A 193 17.65 -17.18 -2.65
N LEU A 194 16.98 -17.16 -3.81
CA LEU A 194 17.49 -16.50 -5.01
C LEU A 194 17.16 -15.02 -5.07
N ILE A 195 16.17 -14.50 -4.33
CA ILE A 195 15.67 -13.13 -4.48
C ILE A 195 16.80 -12.08 -4.60
N PRO A 196 17.84 -12.07 -3.73
CA PRO A 196 18.93 -11.11 -3.85
C PRO A 196 20.11 -11.59 -4.73
N LEU A 197 20.10 -12.85 -5.19
CA LEU A 197 21.21 -13.46 -5.95
C LEU A 197 20.96 -13.48 -7.45
N ILE A 198 19.70 -13.54 -7.87
CA ILE A 198 19.31 -13.60 -9.26
C ILE A 198 19.25 -12.18 -9.85
N ARG A 199 19.62 -12.06 -11.13
CA ARG A 199 19.45 -10.80 -11.85
C ARG A 199 17.96 -10.53 -12.04
N TRP A 200 17.52 -9.30 -11.75
CA TRP A 200 16.12 -8.91 -11.87
C TRP A 200 15.54 -9.16 -13.27
N GLU A 201 16.34 -9.00 -14.33
CA GLU A 201 15.94 -9.31 -15.72
C GLU A 201 15.47 -10.77 -15.89
N GLU A 202 16.06 -11.72 -15.15
CA GLU A 202 15.64 -13.13 -15.21
C GLU A 202 14.35 -13.38 -14.43
N ILE A 203 14.08 -12.61 -13.36
CA ILE A 203 12.77 -12.60 -12.69
C ILE A 203 11.71 -12.03 -13.64
N GLU A 204 12.02 -10.96 -14.39
CA GLU A 204 11.12 -10.38 -15.39
C GLU A 204 10.76 -11.41 -16.48
N LYS A 205 11.76 -12.08 -17.06
CA LYS A 205 11.54 -13.15 -18.05
C LYS A 205 10.71 -14.31 -17.50
N LEU A 206 10.98 -14.76 -16.28
CA LEU A 206 10.24 -15.87 -15.67
C LEU A 206 8.81 -15.46 -15.31
N GLY A 207 8.60 -14.25 -14.81
CA GLY A 207 7.27 -13.69 -14.53
C GLY A 207 6.42 -13.58 -15.80
N GLU A 208 6.99 -13.04 -16.88
CA GLU A 208 6.33 -13.00 -18.20
C GLU A 208 6.01 -14.40 -18.72
N ARG A 209 6.93 -15.35 -18.57
CA ARG A 209 6.69 -16.73 -18.97
C ARG A 209 5.53 -17.35 -18.19
N LEU A 210 5.53 -17.19 -16.86
CA LEU A 210 4.46 -17.67 -15.98
C LEU A 210 3.12 -17.01 -16.28
N LEU A 211 3.09 -15.79 -16.79
CA LEU A 211 1.85 -15.13 -17.20
C LEU A 211 1.18 -15.84 -18.39
N HIS A 212 1.96 -16.38 -19.31
CA HIS A 212 1.47 -16.98 -20.56
C HIS A 212 1.49 -18.52 -20.59
N ASP A 213 2.22 -19.17 -19.70
CA ASP A 213 2.38 -20.62 -19.66
C ASP A 213 1.53 -21.25 -18.54
N ALA A 214 0.33 -21.72 -18.90
CA ALA A 214 -0.61 -22.31 -17.94
C ALA A 214 -0.11 -23.64 -17.34
N LEU A 215 0.67 -24.42 -18.12
CA LEU A 215 1.21 -25.68 -17.65
C LEU A 215 2.30 -25.44 -16.60
N LEU A 216 3.20 -24.50 -16.86
CA LEU A 216 4.25 -24.14 -15.88
C LEU A 216 3.66 -23.61 -14.56
N ARG A 217 2.57 -22.85 -14.62
CA ARG A 217 1.85 -22.43 -13.40
C ARG A 217 1.27 -23.63 -12.64
N GLN A 218 0.66 -24.58 -13.35
CA GLN A 218 0.12 -25.79 -12.73
C GLN A 218 1.23 -26.64 -12.10
N GLU A 219 2.35 -26.82 -12.79
CA GLU A 219 3.53 -27.54 -12.25
C GLU A 219 4.03 -26.90 -10.95
N LEU A 220 4.08 -25.56 -10.87
CA LEU A 220 4.40 -24.87 -9.63
C LEU A 220 3.34 -25.09 -8.54
N GLN A 221 2.05 -25.04 -8.88
CA GLN A 221 0.94 -25.24 -7.93
C GLN A 221 0.92 -26.66 -7.35
N ASP A 222 1.35 -27.65 -8.12
CA ASP A 222 1.41 -29.04 -7.69
C ASP A 222 2.56 -29.30 -6.70
N ILE A 223 3.59 -28.46 -6.70
CA ILE A 223 4.81 -28.61 -5.89
C ILE A 223 4.82 -27.67 -4.67
N VAL A 224 4.46 -26.41 -4.87
CA VAL A 224 4.60 -25.36 -3.86
C VAL A 224 3.37 -25.35 -2.95
N PRO A 225 3.53 -25.24 -1.61
CA PRO A 225 2.38 -25.10 -0.71
C PRO A 225 1.51 -23.91 -1.07
N ASN A 226 0.22 -23.99 -0.70
CA ASN A 226 -0.77 -22.94 -0.98
C ASN A 226 -0.21 -21.53 -0.70
N ASN A 227 -0.28 -20.67 -1.71
CA ASN A 227 0.29 -19.36 -1.72
C ASN A 227 -0.56 -18.40 -2.58
N ILE A 228 -0.99 -17.29 -2.00
CA ILE A 228 -1.87 -16.31 -2.67
C ILE A 228 -1.33 -15.82 -4.02
N TRP A 229 -0.02 -15.71 -4.18
CA TRP A 229 0.60 -15.24 -5.41
C TRP A 229 0.38 -16.23 -6.55
N LEU A 230 0.54 -17.51 -6.27
CA LEU A 230 0.48 -18.58 -7.24
C LEU A 230 -0.93 -19.14 -7.43
N ASP A 231 -1.76 -19.14 -6.37
CA ASP A 231 -3.10 -19.72 -6.40
C ASP A 231 -4.17 -18.71 -6.82
N LYS A 232 -3.93 -17.41 -6.60
CA LYS A 232 -4.89 -16.34 -6.86
C LYS A 232 -4.33 -15.28 -7.82
N ALA A 233 -3.31 -14.53 -7.41
CA ALA A 233 -2.90 -13.31 -8.12
C ALA A 233 -2.39 -13.55 -9.56
N LEU A 234 -1.46 -14.49 -9.76
CA LEU A 234 -0.94 -14.84 -11.09
C LEU A 234 -2.02 -15.47 -12.01
N PRO A 235 -2.79 -16.49 -11.57
CA PRO A 235 -3.87 -17.05 -12.38
C PRO A 235 -4.94 -16.03 -12.78
N GLU A 236 -5.35 -15.14 -11.86
CA GLU A 236 -6.32 -14.07 -12.16
C GLU A 236 -5.75 -13.07 -13.16
N LEU A 237 -4.49 -12.67 -13.01
CA LEU A 237 -3.80 -11.79 -13.97
C LEU A 237 -3.74 -12.42 -15.38
N ALA A 238 -3.36 -13.70 -15.47
CA ALA A 238 -3.27 -14.42 -16.74
C ALA A 238 -4.65 -14.54 -17.43
N HIS A 239 -5.69 -14.90 -16.68
CA HIS A 239 -7.05 -14.96 -17.20
C HIS A 239 -7.56 -13.59 -17.64
N TRP A 240 -7.30 -12.57 -16.84
CA TRP A 240 -7.65 -11.19 -17.15
C TRP A 240 -6.99 -10.73 -18.45
N GLU A 241 -5.69 -10.96 -18.60
CA GLU A 241 -4.97 -10.56 -19.80
C GLU A 241 -5.45 -11.30 -21.04
N LEU A 242 -5.68 -12.61 -20.95
CA LEU A 242 -6.23 -13.39 -22.06
C LEU A 242 -7.59 -12.82 -22.51
N ARG A 243 -8.48 -12.46 -21.56
CA ARG A 243 -9.74 -11.78 -21.88
C ARG A 243 -9.51 -10.40 -22.49
N ARG A 244 -8.56 -9.63 -21.98
CA ARG A 244 -8.20 -8.29 -22.50
C ARG A 244 -7.65 -8.35 -23.93
N LEU A 245 -6.85 -9.35 -24.26
CA LEU A 245 -6.27 -9.56 -25.59
C LEU A 245 -7.31 -10.08 -26.59
N THR A 246 -8.16 -11.03 -26.20
CA THR A 246 -9.26 -11.52 -27.06
C THR A 246 -10.28 -10.43 -27.42
N HIS A 247 -10.40 -9.39 -26.61
CA HIS A 247 -11.27 -8.23 -26.86
C HIS A 247 -10.58 -7.06 -27.55
N ALA A 248 -9.27 -7.13 -27.81
CA ALA A 248 -8.49 -6.01 -28.35
C ALA A 248 -8.93 -5.54 -29.74
N ASN A 249 -9.57 -6.42 -30.54
CA ASN A 249 -10.09 -6.11 -31.87
C ASN A 249 -11.57 -5.67 -31.87
N LYS A 250 -12.21 -5.54 -30.70
CA LYS A 250 -13.58 -5.02 -30.61
C LYS A 250 -13.50 -3.51 -30.37
N THR A 251 -14.19 -2.72 -31.20
CA THR A 251 -14.30 -1.24 -31.12
C THR A 251 -14.88 -0.74 -29.80
N ILE A 252 -15.48 -1.62 -29.00
CA ILE A 252 -15.91 -1.38 -27.64
C ILE A 252 -15.25 -2.46 -26.78
N SER A 253 -14.09 -2.18 -26.21
CA SER A 253 -13.56 -3.01 -25.14
C SER A 253 -14.32 -2.68 -23.85
N PRO A 254 -15.08 -3.60 -23.25
CA PRO A 254 -15.87 -3.34 -22.05
C PRO A 254 -15.00 -3.33 -20.79
N PHE A 255 -13.76 -2.83 -20.88
CA PHE A 255 -12.77 -2.98 -19.82
C PHE A 255 -12.36 -1.62 -19.25
N PRO A 256 -12.56 -1.35 -17.95
CA PRO A 256 -13.05 -2.27 -16.90
C PRO A 256 -14.56 -2.53 -16.99
N VAL A 257 -14.96 -3.80 -16.80
CA VAL A 257 -16.36 -4.15 -16.55
C VAL A 257 -16.63 -3.71 -15.13
N ALA A 258 -17.35 -2.60 -14.97
CA ALA A 258 -17.85 -2.18 -13.67
C ALA A 258 -18.60 -3.33 -13.02
N ARG A 259 -18.23 -3.60 -11.77
CA ARG A 259 -18.71 -4.74 -11.03
C ARG A 259 -18.40 -4.56 -9.56
N GLU A 260 -19.11 -5.31 -8.76
CA GLU A 260 -18.73 -5.61 -7.39
C GLU A 260 -17.67 -6.71 -7.38
N LEU A 261 -16.68 -6.56 -6.51
CA LEU A 261 -15.66 -7.53 -6.19
C LEU A 261 -15.58 -7.66 -4.66
N HIS A 262 -15.04 -8.77 -4.19
CA HIS A 262 -14.77 -8.99 -2.78
C HIS A 262 -13.26 -9.17 -2.57
N SER A 263 -12.68 -8.41 -1.65
CA SER A 263 -11.39 -8.72 -1.04
C SER A 263 -11.69 -9.30 0.34
N PRO A 264 -11.84 -10.63 0.47
CA PRO A 264 -12.31 -11.25 1.70
C PRO A 264 -11.25 -11.17 2.81
N GLU A 265 -11.59 -11.55 4.04
CA GLU A 265 -10.69 -11.39 5.20
C GLU A 265 -9.39 -12.19 5.04
N GLU A 266 -9.37 -13.29 4.28
CA GLU A 266 -8.17 -14.10 4.02
C GLU A 266 -7.10 -13.34 3.22
N ASP A 267 -7.47 -12.30 2.48
CA ASP A 267 -6.53 -11.42 1.75
C ASP A 267 -5.77 -10.45 2.67
N SER A 268 -6.04 -10.48 3.97
CA SER A 268 -5.40 -9.67 5.01
C SER A 268 -3.87 -9.60 4.93
N LEU A 269 -3.21 -10.68 4.48
CA LEU A 269 -1.76 -10.70 4.29
C LEU A 269 -1.25 -9.67 3.26
N LEU A 270 -2.12 -9.21 2.35
CA LEU A 270 -1.81 -8.17 1.36
C LEU A 270 -1.60 -6.81 2.02
N ALA A 271 -2.13 -6.58 3.23
CA ALA A 271 -1.87 -5.35 3.98
C ALA A 271 -0.38 -5.15 4.33
N TRP A 272 0.38 -6.24 4.39
CA TRP A 272 1.78 -6.25 4.80
C TRP A 272 2.74 -6.61 3.67
N SER A 273 2.26 -7.32 2.66
CA SER A 273 3.07 -7.78 1.53
C SER A 273 3.52 -6.61 0.65
N GLY A 274 4.79 -6.22 0.78
CA GLY A 274 5.34 -5.05 0.08
C GLY A 274 5.12 -3.71 0.79
N ALA A 275 4.45 -3.70 1.94
CA ALA A 275 4.16 -2.49 2.71
C ALA A 275 5.40 -1.88 3.40
N ASP A 276 6.53 -2.59 3.38
CA ASP A 276 7.86 -2.19 3.82
C ASP A 276 8.87 -2.08 2.66
N SER A 277 8.37 -2.05 1.41
CA SER A 277 9.18 -2.06 0.19
C SER A 277 9.99 -3.35 -0.03
N SER A 278 9.65 -4.45 0.63
CA SER A 278 10.27 -5.77 0.43
C SER A 278 9.39 -6.72 -0.38
N PHE A 279 9.99 -7.68 -1.09
CA PHE A 279 9.20 -8.77 -1.67
C PHE A 279 8.79 -9.77 -0.59
N ALA A 280 7.52 -10.18 -0.61
CA ALA A 280 6.97 -11.21 0.28
C ALA A 280 7.22 -12.62 -0.27
N GLY A 281 8.47 -12.94 -0.61
CA GLY A 281 8.89 -14.19 -1.24
C GLY A 281 9.09 -14.07 -2.77
N PHE A 282 9.67 -15.13 -3.34
CA PHE A 282 10.01 -15.21 -4.76
C PHE A 282 8.77 -15.17 -5.65
N LEU A 283 7.67 -15.81 -5.22
CA LEU A 283 6.39 -15.77 -5.95
C LEU A 283 5.77 -14.37 -6.00
N HIS A 284 5.96 -13.55 -4.95
CA HIS A 284 5.55 -12.15 -4.99
C HIS A 284 6.40 -11.37 -6.01
N ALA A 285 7.72 -11.60 -6.02
CA ALA A 285 8.61 -10.97 -7.00
C ALA A 285 8.24 -11.34 -8.45
N LEU A 286 7.91 -12.61 -8.71
CA LEU A 286 7.43 -13.08 -10.02
C LEU A 286 6.08 -12.48 -10.41
N THR A 287 5.15 -12.38 -9.47
CA THR A 287 3.85 -11.74 -9.72
C THR A 287 4.04 -10.26 -10.05
N HIS A 288 4.89 -9.55 -9.30
CA HIS A 288 5.22 -8.16 -9.57
C HIS A 288 5.90 -8.01 -10.95
N ALA A 289 6.84 -8.88 -11.30
CA ALA A 289 7.46 -8.95 -12.62
C ALA A 289 6.45 -9.17 -13.75
N ALA A 290 5.53 -10.12 -13.60
CA ALA A 290 4.46 -10.37 -14.56
C ALA A 290 3.57 -9.13 -14.75
N ARG A 291 3.17 -8.46 -13.66
CA ARG A 291 2.37 -7.22 -13.70
C ARG A 291 3.07 -6.10 -14.47
N ARG A 292 4.39 -5.99 -14.38
CA ARG A 292 5.20 -4.97 -15.09
C ARG A 292 5.17 -5.13 -16.61
N THR A 293 4.90 -6.34 -17.12
CA THR A 293 4.81 -6.59 -18.58
C THR A 293 3.49 -6.11 -19.20
N ILE A 294 2.50 -5.76 -18.36
CA ILE A 294 1.21 -5.29 -18.83
C ILE A 294 1.32 -3.84 -19.34
N GLU A 295 1.09 -3.69 -20.63
CA GLU A 295 0.94 -2.38 -21.26
C GLU A 295 -0.48 -1.79 -21.02
N PRO A 296 -0.59 -0.57 -20.47
CA PRO A 296 -1.86 0.08 -20.21
C PRO A 296 -2.54 0.52 -21.52
N ARG A 297 -3.88 0.59 -21.52
CA ARG A 297 -4.70 1.04 -22.67
C ARG A 297 -5.55 2.27 -22.37
N ARG A 298 -5.54 2.72 -21.12
CA ARG A 298 -6.22 3.92 -20.61
C ARG A 298 -5.22 4.79 -19.87
N THR A 299 -5.57 6.04 -19.65
CA THR A 299 -4.68 7.04 -19.06
C THR A 299 -4.72 7.00 -17.55
N VAL A 300 -5.89 7.17 -16.92
CA VAL A 300 -5.97 7.48 -15.49
C VAL A 300 -7.18 6.87 -14.78
N CYS A 301 -6.91 6.21 -13.66
CA CYS A 301 -7.92 5.78 -12.69
C CYS A 301 -7.64 6.35 -11.30
N MET A 302 -8.58 6.13 -10.38
CA MET A 302 -8.43 6.46 -8.97
C MET A 302 -8.74 5.25 -8.09
N VAL A 303 -7.98 5.12 -7.00
CA VAL A 303 -8.26 4.21 -5.88
C VAL A 303 -8.58 5.06 -4.67
N THR A 304 -9.68 4.72 -3.99
CA THR A 304 -10.03 5.35 -2.71
C THR A 304 -10.63 4.32 -1.76
N THR A 305 -10.54 4.61 -0.47
CA THR A 305 -11.13 3.79 0.60
C THR A 305 -12.14 4.63 1.36
N VAL A 306 -13.34 4.11 1.56
CA VAL A 306 -14.47 4.87 2.09
C VAL A 306 -15.05 4.19 3.32
N ARG A 307 -15.29 4.99 4.35
CA ARG A 307 -16.02 4.59 5.55
C ARG A 307 -16.93 5.73 5.98
N ASN A 308 -18.22 5.54 5.82
CA ASN A 308 -19.26 6.54 6.09
C ASN A 308 -18.93 7.86 5.39
N GLU A 309 -18.76 7.85 4.06
CA GLU A 309 -18.50 9.06 3.25
C GLU A 309 -19.59 9.25 2.18
N GLY A 310 -20.71 8.52 2.27
CA GLY A 310 -21.69 8.37 1.21
C GLY A 310 -22.26 9.69 0.69
N ILE A 311 -22.40 10.68 1.59
CA ILE A 311 -22.93 12.01 1.28
C ILE A 311 -22.03 12.77 0.28
N TYR A 312 -20.74 12.44 0.20
CA TYR A 312 -19.77 13.11 -0.67
C TYR A 312 -19.44 12.32 -1.95
N LEU A 313 -19.64 11.00 -1.95
CA LEU A 313 -19.16 10.11 -3.03
C LEU A 313 -19.65 10.52 -4.41
N LEU A 314 -20.92 10.90 -4.54
CA LEU A 314 -21.49 11.22 -5.85
C LEU A 314 -20.87 12.49 -6.44
N GLU A 315 -20.64 13.51 -5.62
CA GLU A 315 -19.93 14.73 -6.01
C GLU A 315 -18.47 14.45 -6.34
N TRP A 316 -17.80 13.66 -5.50
CA TRP A 316 -16.41 13.29 -5.70
C TRP A 316 -16.22 12.57 -7.05
N ILE A 317 -17.09 11.62 -7.40
CA ILE A 317 -17.08 10.94 -8.70
C ILE A 317 -17.37 11.93 -9.84
N ALA A 318 -18.42 12.74 -9.71
CA ALA A 318 -18.82 13.69 -10.74
C ALA A 318 -17.73 14.72 -11.06
N TYR A 319 -17.10 15.28 -10.02
CA TYR A 319 -16.00 16.22 -10.18
C TYR A 319 -14.81 15.57 -10.92
N HIS A 320 -14.36 14.40 -10.46
CA HIS A 320 -13.20 13.74 -11.05
C HIS A 320 -13.46 13.30 -12.50
N ARG A 321 -14.69 12.87 -12.83
CA ARG A 321 -15.11 12.64 -14.23
C ARG A 321 -15.03 13.91 -15.07
N SER A 322 -15.45 15.05 -14.52
CA SER A 322 -15.44 16.33 -15.23
C SER A 322 -14.05 16.83 -15.61
N ILE A 323 -13.00 16.37 -14.89
CA ILE A 323 -11.59 16.66 -15.20
C ILE A 323 -10.90 15.51 -15.97
N GLY A 324 -11.64 14.48 -16.38
CA GLY A 324 -11.15 13.42 -17.26
C GLY A 324 -10.62 12.16 -16.57
N VAL A 325 -10.98 11.90 -15.31
CA VAL A 325 -10.74 10.57 -14.69
C VAL A 325 -11.65 9.54 -15.35
N GLU A 326 -11.06 8.42 -15.78
CA GLU A 326 -11.76 7.43 -16.61
C GLU A 326 -12.43 6.31 -15.81
N HIS A 327 -11.95 6.02 -14.59
CA HIS A 327 -12.53 4.96 -13.75
C HIS A 327 -12.14 5.08 -12.27
N PHE A 328 -12.95 4.48 -11.40
CA PHE A 328 -12.79 4.51 -9.95
C PHE A 328 -12.83 3.11 -9.37
N PHE A 329 -11.85 2.78 -8.53
CA PHE A 329 -11.79 1.59 -7.71
C PHE A 329 -12.05 2.02 -6.26
N ILE A 330 -13.26 1.74 -5.76
CA ILE A 330 -13.71 2.20 -4.45
C ILE A 330 -13.78 1.02 -3.50
N TYR A 331 -12.98 1.06 -2.44
CA TYR A 331 -12.99 0.07 -1.37
C TYR A 331 -13.89 0.54 -0.23
N SER A 332 -14.91 -0.25 0.15
CA SER A 332 -15.75 0.04 1.31
C SER A 332 -15.28 -0.70 2.56
N ASN A 333 -15.27 -0.03 3.70
CA ASN A 333 -14.88 -0.60 4.99
C ASN A 333 -16.00 -0.44 6.02
N ASP A 334 -16.92 -1.42 6.08
CA ASP A 334 -18.03 -1.50 7.05
C ASP A 334 -18.86 -0.20 7.15
N ASN A 335 -19.50 0.21 6.05
CA ASN A 335 -20.32 1.42 6.04
C ASN A 335 -21.63 1.22 6.82
N ALA A 336 -22.05 2.25 7.55
CA ALA A 336 -23.29 2.32 8.32
C ALA A 336 -24.20 3.50 7.90
N ASP A 337 -23.76 4.31 6.95
CA ASP A 337 -24.49 5.49 6.44
C ASP A 337 -25.34 5.19 5.18
N GLY A 338 -25.38 3.93 4.75
CA GLY A 338 -26.06 3.53 3.52
C GLY A 338 -25.23 3.66 2.24
N SER A 339 -23.94 3.99 2.33
CA SER A 339 -23.02 4.10 1.18
C SER A 339 -23.06 2.88 0.25
N GLU A 340 -23.19 1.67 0.80
CA GLU A 340 -23.20 0.42 0.01
C GLU A 340 -24.28 0.42 -1.07
N LYS A 341 -25.47 0.92 -0.78
CA LYS A 341 -26.56 1.02 -1.77
C LYS A 341 -26.18 1.92 -2.94
N LEU A 342 -25.46 3.00 -2.67
CA LEU A 342 -25.00 3.90 -3.72
C LEU A 342 -23.86 3.26 -4.53
N LEU A 343 -22.92 2.59 -3.86
CA LEU A 343 -21.80 1.90 -4.50
C LEU A 343 -22.28 0.76 -5.40
N GLU A 344 -23.23 -0.04 -4.94
CA GLU A 344 -23.89 -1.10 -5.70
C GLU A 344 -24.52 -0.54 -7.00
N GLU A 345 -25.33 0.51 -6.87
CA GLU A 345 -25.97 1.13 -8.04
C GLU A 345 -24.95 1.74 -9.02
N LEU A 346 -23.90 2.40 -8.52
CA LEU A 346 -22.84 2.94 -9.36
C LEU A 346 -22.05 1.83 -10.10
N ALA A 347 -21.80 0.70 -9.43
CA ALA A 347 -21.14 -0.46 -10.02
C ALA A 347 -22.02 -1.10 -11.10
N HIS A 348 -23.32 -1.30 -10.84
CA HIS A 348 -24.29 -1.80 -11.81
C HIS A 348 -24.39 -0.91 -13.06
N GLN A 349 -24.23 0.41 -12.91
CA GLN A 349 -24.31 1.37 -14.01
C GLN A 349 -23.03 1.52 -14.83
N GLY A 350 -21.95 0.78 -14.57
CA GLY A 350 -20.74 0.95 -15.38
C GLY A 350 -19.73 1.98 -14.85
N ILE A 351 -20.01 2.64 -13.72
CA ILE A 351 -19.32 3.88 -13.35
C ILE A 351 -18.08 3.61 -12.49
N ILE A 352 -18.15 2.61 -11.61
CA ILE A 352 -17.08 2.25 -10.68
C ILE A 352 -16.84 0.75 -10.67
N THR A 353 -15.68 0.33 -10.18
CA THR A 353 -15.51 -0.99 -9.58
C THR A 353 -15.62 -0.81 -8.09
N TRP A 354 -16.61 -1.45 -7.48
CA TRP A 354 -16.76 -1.49 -6.03
C TRP A 354 -16.06 -2.73 -5.50
N ILE A 355 -15.23 -2.56 -4.46
CA ILE A 355 -14.57 -3.64 -3.75
C ILE A 355 -15.06 -3.61 -2.30
N ASP A 356 -15.76 -4.67 -1.89
CA ASP A 356 -16.02 -4.90 -0.48
C ASP A 356 -14.75 -5.40 0.22
N ASN A 357 -14.34 -4.73 1.29
CA ASN A 357 -13.03 -4.88 1.93
C ASN A 357 -13.13 -5.15 3.44
N PRO A 358 -13.75 -6.25 3.86
CA PRO A 358 -13.79 -6.65 5.27
C PRO A 358 -12.37 -6.87 5.81
N THR A 359 -12.09 -6.38 7.01
CA THR A 359 -10.80 -6.58 7.69
C THR A 359 -10.97 -7.09 9.10
N SER A 360 -10.03 -7.91 9.56
CA SER A 360 -9.89 -8.25 10.97
C SER A 360 -9.60 -7.00 11.81
N SER A 361 -9.89 -7.06 13.11
CA SER A 361 -9.78 -5.91 14.01
C SER A 361 -8.36 -5.42 14.28
N ASP A 362 -7.34 -6.19 13.89
CA ASP A 362 -5.92 -5.91 14.09
C ASP A 362 -5.21 -5.35 12.86
N GLN A 363 -5.95 -5.08 11.77
CA GLN A 363 -5.37 -4.67 10.49
C GLN A 363 -5.93 -3.36 9.97
N SER A 364 -5.07 -2.62 9.26
CA SER A 364 -5.49 -1.39 8.60
C SER A 364 -6.27 -1.72 7.32
N PRO A 365 -7.56 -1.31 7.22
CA PRO A 365 -8.35 -1.51 6.01
C PRO A 365 -7.73 -0.84 4.78
N GLN A 366 -7.09 0.32 4.99
CA GLN A 366 -6.41 1.05 3.92
C GLN A 366 -5.22 0.29 3.36
N PHE A 367 -4.38 -0.30 4.22
CA PHE A 367 -3.20 -1.02 3.74
C PHE A 367 -3.63 -2.26 2.97
N LYS A 368 -4.64 -2.98 3.45
CA LYS A 368 -5.23 -4.10 2.72
C LYS A 368 -5.75 -3.68 1.35
N ALA A 369 -6.50 -2.58 1.27
CA ALA A 369 -7.02 -2.04 0.02
C ALA A 369 -5.90 -1.69 -0.98
N TYR A 370 -4.83 -1.02 -0.52
CA TYR A 370 -3.70 -0.66 -1.38
C TYR A 370 -2.92 -1.91 -1.83
N GLY A 371 -2.69 -2.86 -0.93
CA GLY A 371 -2.05 -4.13 -1.25
C GLY A 371 -2.83 -4.95 -2.25
N HIS A 372 -4.15 -5.07 -2.06
CA HIS A 372 -5.04 -5.72 -3.01
C HIS A 372 -5.06 -5.00 -4.36
N ALA A 373 -5.23 -3.67 -4.38
CA ALA A 373 -5.24 -2.89 -5.62
C ALA A 373 -3.94 -3.06 -6.42
N LEU A 374 -2.78 -2.96 -5.76
CA LEU A 374 -1.49 -2.91 -6.45
C LEU A 374 -0.85 -4.26 -6.70
N ASN A 375 -1.23 -5.33 -5.98
CA ASN A 375 -0.65 -6.66 -6.13
C ASN A 375 -1.62 -7.71 -6.71
N ALA A 376 -2.90 -7.64 -6.39
CA ALA A 376 -3.87 -8.68 -6.75
C ALA A 376 -4.80 -8.24 -7.89
N LEU A 377 -5.33 -7.03 -7.85
CA LEU A 377 -6.33 -6.55 -8.81
C LEU A 377 -5.70 -6.33 -10.20
N PRO A 378 -6.12 -7.07 -11.25
CA PRO A 378 -5.55 -6.88 -12.59
C PRO A 378 -6.10 -5.66 -13.33
N ASP A 379 -7.37 -5.30 -13.09
CA ASP A 379 -8.08 -4.23 -13.81
C ASP A 379 -7.37 -2.86 -13.76
N ILE A 380 -6.70 -2.58 -12.64
CA ILE A 380 -5.95 -1.33 -12.44
C ILE A 380 -4.80 -1.18 -13.44
N LEU A 381 -4.24 -2.30 -13.95
CA LEU A 381 -3.13 -2.32 -14.89
C LEU A 381 -3.54 -1.86 -16.29
N ASN A 382 -4.85 -1.72 -16.54
CA ASN A 382 -5.32 -1.12 -17.79
C ASN A 382 -5.05 0.38 -17.86
N PHE A 383 -4.71 1.02 -16.72
CA PHE A 383 -4.51 2.46 -16.60
C PHE A 383 -3.04 2.80 -16.42
N LYS A 384 -2.60 3.82 -17.15
CA LYS A 384 -1.21 4.31 -17.12
C LYS A 384 -0.87 4.97 -15.78
N TRP A 385 -1.84 5.59 -15.15
CA TRP A 385 -1.73 6.33 -13.90
C TRP A 385 -2.85 5.92 -12.95
N CYS A 386 -2.53 5.74 -11.68
CA CYS A 386 -3.50 5.56 -10.60
C CYS A 386 -3.26 6.62 -9.53
N PHE A 387 -4.26 7.47 -9.27
CA PHE A 387 -4.26 8.34 -8.09
C PHE A 387 -4.78 7.57 -6.88
N ILE A 388 -4.10 7.68 -5.75
CA ILE A 388 -4.55 7.16 -4.46
C ILE A 388 -4.88 8.37 -3.58
N VAL A 389 -6.17 8.62 -3.36
CA VAL A 389 -6.68 9.78 -2.62
C VAL A 389 -7.90 9.39 -1.78
N ASP A 390 -8.18 10.18 -0.74
CA ASP A 390 -9.29 9.95 0.18
C ASP A 390 -10.60 10.55 -0.37
N GLY A 391 -11.75 10.11 0.17
CA GLY A 391 -13.08 10.55 -0.27
C GLY A 391 -13.40 12.04 -0.02
N ASP A 392 -12.58 12.73 0.77
CA ASP A 392 -12.65 14.17 1.02
C ASP A 392 -11.52 14.98 0.37
N GLU A 393 -10.83 14.37 -0.60
CA GLU A 393 -9.73 14.97 -1.34
C GLU A 393 -10.07 15.09 -2.83
N PHE A 394 -9.87 16.29 -3.37
CA PHE A 394 -10.18 16.61 -4.76
C PHE A 394 -8.92 17.01 -5.52
N ILE A 395 -8.68 16.41 -6.68
CA ILE A 395 -7.59 16.81 -7.57
C ILE A 395 -7.93 18.17 -8.18
N THR A 396 -7.18 19.20 -7.81
CA THR A 396 -7.41 20.57 -8.26
C THR A 396 -6.38 20.93 -9.30
N LEU A 397 -6.84 21.07 -10.55
CA LEU A 397 -6.01 21.20 -11.74
C LEU A 397 -6.15 22.59 -12.36
N ASN A 398 -5.04 23.23 -12.69
CA ASN A 398 -5.02 24.52 -13.37
C ASN A 398 -5.68 24.40 -14.76
N PRO A 399 -6.89 24.95 -14.96
CA PRO A 399 -7.69 24.68 -16.15
C PRO A 399 -7.15 25.37 -17.40
N GLN A 400 -6.30 26.38 -17.25
CA GLN A 400 -5.78 27.18 -18.37
C GLN A 400 -4.76 26.39 -19.22
N PRO A 401 -3.64 25.87 -18.65
CA PRO A 401 -2.73 24.99 -19.39
C PRO A 401 -3.23 23.54 -19.48
N TYR A 402 -4.08 23.09 -18.54
CA TYR A 402 -4.52 21.70 -18.45
C TYR A 402 -6.05 21.59 -18.32
N PRO A 403 -6.79 21.68 -19.45
CA PRO A 403 -8.23 21.47 -19.47
C PRO A 403 -8.67 20.09 -18.95
N LEU A 404 -7.86 19.05 -19.11
CA LEU A 404 -8.10 17.72 -18.57
C LEU A 404 -6.85 17.20 -17.83
N LEU A 405 -7.06 16.27 -16.91
CA LEU A 405 -5.98 15.63 -16.16
C LEU A 405 -4.99 14.91 -17.10
N THR A 406 -5.49 14.38 -18.22
CA THR A 406 -4.66 13.78 -19.27
C THR A 406 -3.64 14.76 -19.85
N ASP A 407 -3.96 16.06 -19.95
CA ASP A 407 -3.03 17.07 -20.47
C ASP A 407 -1.83 17.25 -19.54
N TYR A 408 -2.08 17.30 -18.23
CA TYR A 408 -1.02 17.35 -17.22
C TYR A 408 -0.19 16.06 -17.19
N LEU A 409 -0.86 14.90 -17.26
CA LEU A 409 -0.19 13.60 -17.24
C LEU A 409 0.69 13.39 -18.49
N ASN A 410 0.26 13.88 -19.66
CA ASN A 410 1.09 13.88 -20.86
C ASN A 410 2.30 14.84 -20.72
N TRP A 411 2.11 15.98 -20.06
CA TRP A 411 3.19 16.94 -19.84
C TRP A 411 4.27 16.38 -18.90
N ILE A 412 3.90 15.76 -17.77
CA ILE A 412 4.86 15.17 -16.81
C ILE A 412 5.56 13.92 -17.38
N ASP A 413 4.94 13.27 -18.37
CA ASP A 413 5.53 12.13 -19.10
C ASP A 413 6.72 12.51 -20.00
N HIS A 414 6.98 13.81 -20.22
CA HIS A 414 8.22 14.25 -20.85
C HIS A 414 9.46 13.89 -20.01
N TRP A 415 9.29 13.68 -18.70
CA TRP A 415 10.32 13.15 -17.82
C TRP A 415 10.06 11.66 -17.54
N GLN A 416 11.13 10.92 -17.25
CA GLN A 416 10.99 9.59 -16.66
C GLN A 416 10.34 9.73 -15.28
N THR A 417 9.08 9.30 -15.16
CA THR A 417 8.23 9.49 -13.98
C THR A 417 7.42 8.22 -13.70
N ASP A 418 7.58 7.67 -12.50
CA ASP A 418 6.86 6.49 -12.01
C ASP A 418 5.82 6.85 -10.93
N ALA A 419 6.02 7.98 -10.26
CA ALA A 419 5.04 8.57 -9.35
C ALA A 419 5.13 10.09 -9.31
N ILE A 420 4.03 10.72 -8.90
CA ILE A 420 3.87 12.17 -8.77
C ILE A 420 3.39 12.47 -7.35
N ALA A 421 4.14 13.29 -6.62
CA ALA A 421 3.82 13.81 -5.31
C ALA A 421 3.04 15.12 -5.48
N VAL A 422 1.79 15.15 -5.02
CA VAL A 422 0.85 16.25 -5.20
C VAL A 422 0.53 16.86 -3.83
N ASN A 423 0.98 18.10 -3.59
CA ASN A 423 0.80 18.78 -2.31
C ASN A 423 -0.68 19.00 -1.95
N TRP A 424 -1.00 18.85 -0.67
CA TRP A 424 -2.25 19.30 -0.09
C TRP A 424 -2.38 20.82 -0.04
N ARG A 425 -3.61 21.28 -0.24
CA ARG A 425 -4.11 22.61 0.14
C ARG A 425 -5.42 22.42 0.89
N PHE A 426 -5.47 22.91 2.13
CA PHE A 426 -6.66 22.76 2.94
C PHE A 426 -7.73 23.76 2.52
N ILE A 427 -8.97 23.30 2.47
CA ILE A 427 -10.12 24.14 2.18
C ILE A 427 -10.78 24.51 3.50
N ALA A 428 -10.97 25.81 3.72
CA ALA A 428 -11.57 26.36 4.92
C ALA A 428 -13.06 26.02 4.98
N SER A 429 -13.56 25.81 6.19
CA SER A 429 -15.00 25.66 6.41
C SER A 429 -15.72 27.00 6.21
N SER A 430 -16.94 26.91 5.71
CA SER A 430 -17.92 27.99 5.67
C SER A 430 -19.14 27.58 6.48
N MET A 431 -19.66 28.50 7.28
CA MET A 431 -20.84 28.24 8.12
C MET A 431 -22.05 27.91 7.25
N ASN A 432 -22.79 26.86 7.58
CA ASN A 432 -24.04 26.53 6.90
C ASN A 432 -25.15 27.51 7.34
N ALA A 433 -25.45 28.51 6.50
CA ALA A 433 -26.42 29.56 6.79
C ALA A 433 -27.85 29.03 7.01
N ASN A 434 -28.24 27.94 6.34
CA ASN A 434 -29.56 27.30 6.47
C ASN A 434 -29.50 25.96 7.23
N GLY A 435 -28.51 25.78 8.09
CA GLY A 435 -28.32 24.55 8.86
C GLY A 435 -28.07 23.34 7.96
N LEU A 436 -28.62 22.19 8.33
CA LEU A 436 -28.46 20.93 7.59
C LEU A 436 -29.00 21.00 6.16
N SER A 437 -29.80 22.01 5.82
CA SER A 437 -30.29 22.17 4.45
C SER A 437 -29.18 22.40 3.44
N ASP A 438 -28.11 23.08 3.86
CA ASP A 438 -27.00 23.39 2.97
C ASP A 438 -26.17 22.15 2.62
N LEU A 439 -26.25 21.04 3.38
CA LEU A 439 -25.56 19.79 3.04
C LEU A 439 -26.10 19.15 1.73
N ALA A 440 -27.25 19.60 1.21
CA ALA A 440 -27.70 19.21 -0.12
C ALA A 440 -26.93 19.91 -1.26
N VAL A 441 -26.24 21.02 -0.95
CA VAL A 441 -25.39 21.77 -1.88
C VAL A 441 -24.00 21.13 -1.92
N PRO A 442 -23.42 20.93 -3.12
CA PRO A 442 -22.09 20.35 -3.28
C PRO A 442 -21.04 21.03 -2.39
N LEU A 443 -20.21 20.23 -1.74
CA LEU A 443 -19.14 20.67 -0.84
C LEU A 443 -18.19 21.66 -1.51
N THR A 444 -17.91 21.44 -2.80
CA THR A 444 -17.05 22.28 -3.65
C THR A 444 -17.65 23.64 -3.98
N GLN A 445 -18.95 23.86 -3.73
CA GLN A 445 -19.62 25.16 -3.86
C GLN A 445 -19.78 25.88 -2.52
N ARG A 446 -19.90 25.11 -1.43
CA ARG A 446 -20.01 25.67 -0.09
C ARG A 446 -18.66 26.17 0.44
N ASN A 447 -17.57 25.49 0.07
CA ASN A 447 -16.25 25.72 0.61
C ASN A 447 -15.24 25.99 -0.51
N GLU A 448 -14.86 27.25 -0.66
CA GLU A 448 -14.03 27.72 -1.79
C GLU A 448 -12.75 28.40 -1.33
N ARG A 449 -12.67 28.79 -0.06
CA ARG A 449 -11.51 29.51 0.49
C ARG A 449 -10.40 28.53 0.83
N ILE A 450 -9.19 28.84 0.43
CA ILE A 450 -8.00 28.08 0.77
C ILE A 450 -7.40 28.62 2.06
N VAL A 451 -7.10 27.71 2.97
CA VAL A 451 -6.39 27.99 4.22
C VAL A 451 -4.91 28.26 3.92
N GLY A 452 -4.35 29.29 4.55
CA GLY A 452 -2.95 29.64 4.42
C GLY A 452 -1.98 28.61 4.98
N ASN A 453 -0.78 28.57 4.40
CA ASN A 453 0.28 27.67 4.85
C ASN A 453 0.67 28.00 6.29
N GLY A 454 0.63 27.00 7.18
CA GLY A 454 0.97 27.16 8.58
C GLY A 454 -0.22 27.44 9.49
N ALA A 455 -1.40 27.81 8.96
CA ALA A 455 -2.58 28.07 9.79
C ALA A 455 -3.08 26.82 10.53
N ILE A 456 -2.84 25.64 9.97
CA ILE A 456 -3.10 24.34 10.61
C ILE A 456 -1.82 23.50 10.66
N GLY A 457 -0.69 24.16 10.91
CA GLY A 457 0.64 23.56 10.93
C GLY A 457 1.19 23.23 9.54
N ASP A 458 2.13 22.29 9.49
CA ASP A 458 2.85 21.91 8.27
C ASP A 458 2.12 20.89 7.38
N GLY A 459 0.80 20.72 7.56
CA GLY A 459 -0.01 19.80 6.75
C GLY A 459 0.04 20.10 5.24
N TRP A 460 0.35 21.34 4.84
CA TRP A 460 0.53 21.72 3.43
C TRP A 460 1.72 21.01 2.75
N ARG A 461 2.69 20.50 3.53
CA ARG A 461 3.81 19.71 3.02
C ARG A 461 3.41 18.27 2.70
N LEU A 462 2.32 17.77 3.28
CA LEU A 462 1.84 16.42 2.98
C LEU A 462 1.42 16.34 1.51
N VAL A 463 1.70 15.19 0.92
CA VAL A 463 1.34 14.90 -0.46
C VAL A 463 0.37 13.72 -0.52
N LYS A 464 -0.42 13.68 -1.59
CA LYS A 464 -0.96 12.43 -2.12
C LYS A 464 -0.24 12.09 -3.41
N SER A 465 -0.50 10.90 -3.94
CA SER A 465 0.29 10.40 -5.05
C SER A 465 -0.53 9.85 -6.20
N ALA A 466 -0.05 10.11 -7.41
CA ALA A 466 -0.31 9.29 -8.57
C ALA A 466 0.87 8.34 -8.80
N CYS A 467 0.62 7.10 -9.20
CA CYS A 467 1.66 6.14 -9.50
C CYS A 467 1.38 5.30 -10.76
N ARG A 468 2.42 4.65 -11.28
CA ARG A 468 2.32 3.61 -12.31
C ARG A 468 1.90 2.29 -11.63
N PRO A 469 0.64 1.85 -11.76
CA PRO A 469 0.18 0.67 -11.02
C PRO A 469 0.94 -0.61 -11.37
N ASN A 470 1.47 -0.73 -12.60
CA ASN A 470 2.29 -1.87 -13.02
C ASN A 470 3.73 -1.84 -12.48
N ARG A 471 4.23 -0.71 -11.96
CA ARG A 471 5.58 -0.57 -11.39
C ARG A 471 5.60 -0.40 -9.88
N THR A 472 4.47 -0.06 -9.27
CA THR A 472 4.34 0.14 -7.83
C THR A 472 4.10 -1.20 -7.13
N LEU A 473 4.81 -1.44 -6.02
CA LEU A 473 4.66 -2.66 -5.22
C LEU A 473 3.53 -2.55 -4.20
N HIS A 474 3.39 -1.39 -3.55
CA HIS A 474 2.35 -1.14 -2.56
C HIS A 474 2.15 0.38 -2.41
N SER A 475 1.25 0.83 -1.55
CA SER A 475 1.15 2.24 -1.16
C SER A 475 0.97 2.44 0.34
N ARG A 476 1.45 3.58 0.82
CA ARG A 476 0.98 4.23 2.05
C ARG A 476 -0.11 5.25 1.68
N PRO A 477 -0.83 5.84 2.66
CA PRO A 477 -1.86 6.84 2.36
C PRO A 477 -1.35 8.04 1.55
N HIS A 478 -0.06 8.36 1.63
CA HIS A 478 0.55 9.55 1.03
C HIS A 478 1.46 9.25 -0.17
N HIS A 479 2.08 8.08 -0.23
CA HIS A 479 3.08 7.76 -1.24
C HIS A 479 3.14 6.28 -1.61
N PRO A 480 3.51 5.95 -2.86
CA PRO A 480 3.74 4.58 -3.29
C PRO A 480 5.00 4.00 -2.64
N LEU A 481 5.10 2.67 -2.70
CA LEU A 481 6.22 1.86 -2.25
C LEU A 481 6.73 1.02 -3.42
N TRP A 482 8.04 0.83 -3.50
CA TRP A 482 8.72 0.09 -4.56
C TRP A 482 9.93 -0.64 -3.99
N ASN A 483 10.30 -1.78 -4.59
CA ASN A 483 11.51 -2.49 -4.20
C ASN A 483 12.75 -1.81 -4.83
N PRO A 484 13.82 -1.52 -4.07
CA PRO A 484 15.04 -0.88 -4.57
C PRO A 484 15.75 -1.61 -5.72
N VAL A 485 15.53 -2.91 -5.91
CA VAL A 485 16.09 -3.63 -7.06
C VAL A 485 15.51 -3.14 -8.40
N THR A 486 14.37 -2.44 -8.35
CA THR A 486 13.75 -1.79 -9.50
C THR A 486 13.97 -0.28 -9.45
N SER A 487 14.31 0.32 -10.60
CA SER A 487 14.34 1.78 -10.70
C SER A 487 12.94 2.36 -10.55
N TYR A 488 12.84 3.45 -9.78
CA TYR A 488 11.57 4.12 -9.52
C TYR A 488 11.79 5.63 -9.32
N THR A 489 11.15 6.45 -10.15
CA THR A 489 11.32 7.91 -10.12
C THR A 489 10.07 8.59 -9.60
N PHE A 490 10.17 9.18 -8.40
CA PHE A 490 9.10 9.93 -7.76
C PHE A 490 9.36 11.44 -7.90
N ARG A 491 8.43 12.18 -8.50
CA ARG A 491 8.59 13.60 -8.83
C ARG A 491 7.55 14.48 -8.15
N LEU A 492 7.90 15.74 -7.92
CA LEU A 492 6.95 16.79 -7.58
C LEU A 492 6.14 17.19 -8.82
N THR A 493 5.09 17.98 -8.59
CA THR A 493 4.13 18.33 -9.65
C THR A 493 4.71 19.17 -10.78
N ASN A 494 5.88 19.78 -10.58
CA ASN A 494 6.61 20.61 -11.52
C ASN A 494 7.69 19.85 -12.33
N GLY A 495 7.84 18.53 -12.13
CA GLY A 495 8.85 17.71 -12.81
C GLY A 495 10.16 17.54 -12.03
N ASP A 496 10.36 18.25 -10.92
CA ASP A 496 11.54 18.07 -10.08
C ASP A 496 11.49 16.72 -9.34
N THR A 497 12.65 16.17 -9.01
CA THR A 497 12.72 14.96 -8.17
C THR A 497 12.22 15.26 -6.76
N HIS A 498 11.33 14.43 -6.23
CA HIS A 498 10.87 14.51 -4.86
C HIS A 498 11.92 13.88 -3.93
N ASN A 499 12.70 14.72 -3.24
CA ASN A 499 13.82 14.27 -2.40
C ASN A 499 13.45 14.09 -0.92
N TYR A 500 12.35 14.71 -0.48
CA TYR A 500 11.76 14.59 0.87
C TYR A 500 12.79 14.74 1.99
N LEU A 501 13.71 15.70 1.88
CA LEU A 501 14.87 15.83 2.78
C LEU A 501 14.53 16.51 4.12
N ASN A 502 13.51 17.37 4.14
CA ASN A 502 13.19 18.26 5.25
C ASN A 502 11.73 18.09 5.70
N PRO A 503 11.36 16.92 6.25
CA PRO A 503 10.04 16.75 6.86
C PRO A 503 9.89 17.65 8.10
N PRO A 504 8.65 18.00 8.49
CA PRO A 504 8.40 18.71 9.75
C PRO A 504 8.89 17.91 10.97
N PRO A 505 9.53 18.54 11.97
CA PRO A 505 9.81 17.87 13.24
C PRO A 505 8.52 17.37 13.92
N PRO A 506 8.51 16.20 14.58
CA PRO A 506 9.64 15.28 14.83
C PRO A 506 9.73 14.15 13.78
N PHE A 507 9.07 14.26 12.62
CA PHE A 507 9.01 13.16 11.66
C PHE A 507 10.40 12.86 11.06
N PRO A 508 10.76 11.57 10.91
CA PRO A 508 11.95 11.19 10.17
C PRO A 508 11.76 11.46 8.68
N ARG A 509 12.85 11.31 7.91
CA ARG A 509 12.81 11.40 6.44
C ARG A 509 11.74 10.46 5.87
N ASP A 510 10.69 11.03 5.29
CA ASP A 510 9.51 10.29 4.82
C ASP A 510 8.98 10.91 3.50
N PRO A 511 8.78 10.11 2.43
CA PRO A 511 8.24 10.58 1.16
C PRO A 511 6.83 11.18 1.24
N ALA A 512 6.12 11.05 2.36
CA ALA A 512 4.85 11.73 2.59
C ALA A 512 4.98 13.26 2.61
N PHE A 513 6.17 13.82 2.86
CA PHE A 513 6.38 15.26 3.00
C PHE A 513 7.25 15.85 1.89
N ALA A 514 6.71 16.81 1.14
CA ALA A 514 7.46 17.64 0.22
C ALA A 514 8.33 18.67 0.95
N ASP A 515 9.52 18.92 0.40
CA ASP A 515 10.45 19.95 0.88
C ASP A 515 9.89 21.37 0.73
N TYR A 516 9.03 21.57 -0.27
CA TYR A 516 8.38 22.83 -0.61
C TYR A 516 7.03 22.57 -1.30
N GLY A 517 6.19 23.61 -1.36
CA GLY A 517 4.85 23.53 -1.90
C GLY A 517 4.87 23.83 -3.39
N THR A 518 4.30 22.94 -4.19
CA THR A 518 4.16 23.12 -5.64
C THR A 518 2.66 23.21 -5.98
N TYR A 519 2.21 24.41 -6.34
CA TYR A 519 0.77 24.72 -6.50
C TYR A 519 0.44 25.45 -7.81
N ASP A 520 1.32 25.39 -8.82
CA ASP A 520 1.15 26.15 -10.06
C ASP A 520 0.47 25.35 -11.19
N ARG A 521 0.36 24.02 -11.02
CA ARG A 521 -0.23 23.10 -12.02
C ARG A 521 -1.37 22.26 -11.47
N ILE A 522 -1.10 21.52 -10.41
CA ILE A 522 -2.02 20.55 -9.80
C ILE A 522 -1.76 20.53 -8.29
N CYS A 523 -2.81 20.42 -7.49
CA CYS A 523 -2.72 20.22 -6.06
C CYS A 523 -3.90 19.34 -5.60
N ILE A 524 -3.92 18.96 -4.32
CA ILE A 524 -5.06 18.29 -3.71
C ILE A 524 -5.78 19.29 -2.82
N SER A 525 -7.03 19.59 -3.15
CA SER A 525 -7.92 20.31 -2.24
C SER A 525 -8.47 19.35 -1.19
N HIS A 526 -7.99 19.49 0.04
CA HIS A 526 -8.35 18.63 1.16
C HIS A 526 -9.48 19.29 1.97
N TYR A 527 -10.69 18.74 1.84
CA TYR A 527 -11.88 19.19 2.58
C TYR A 527 -11.96 18.48 3.94
N TYR A 528 -10.94 18.69 4.76
CA TYR A 528 -10.78 17.99 6.03
C TYR A 528 -11.88 18.36 7.04
N PHE A 529 -12.25 19.64 7.12
CA PHE A 529 -13.16 20.21 8.12
C PHE A 529 -14.62 20.32 7.63
N LYS A 530 -14.83 20.77 6.39
CA LYS A 530 -16.13 20.94 5.72
C LYS A 530 -17.04 21.99 6.39
N SER A 531 -17.73 21.62 7.46
CA SER A 531 -18.56 22.50 8.30
C SER A 531 -18.52 22.02 9.74
N MET A 532 -19.08 22.79 10.67
CA MET A 532 -19.00 22.45 12.09
C MET A 532 -19.79 21.17 12.43
N ALA A 533 -20.97 20.98 11.82
CA ALA A 533 -21.73 19.74 11.94
C ALA A 533 -20.97 18.53 11.37
N GLU A 534 -20.38 18.68 10.19
CA GLU A 534 -19.62 17.60 9.51
C GLU A 534 -18.33 17.24 10.27
N TRP A 535 -17.63 18.25 10.81
CA TRP A 535 -16.46 18.06 11.68
C TRP A 535 -16.80 17.30 12.97
N THR A 536 -17.95 17.63 13.59
CA THR A 536 -18.45 16.96 14.79
C THR A 536 -18.70 15.48 14.51
N TRP A 537 -19.41 15.17 13.43
CA TRP A 537 -19.69 13.79 13.02
C TRP A 537 -18.42 13.00 12.65
N LYS A 538 -17.51 13.59 11.85
CA LYS A 538 -16.23 12.97 11.48
C LYS A 538 -15.42 12.58 12.71
N HIS A 539 -15.39 13.44 13.73
CA HIS A 539 -14.58 13.21 14.93
C HIS A 539 -15.15 12.10 15.84
N ALA A 540 -16.47 11.93 15.89
CA ALA A 540 -17.11 10.88 16.69
C ALA A 540 -16.99 9.48 16.07
N ARG A 541 -17.04 9.35 14.75
CA ARG A 541 -17.20 8.04 14.07
C ARG A 541 -15.91 7.26 13.82
N ASN A 542 -14.78 7.71 14.37
CA ASN A 542 -13.42 7.22 14.08
C ASN A 542 -12.99 7.42 12.62
N SER A 543 -11.68 7.26 12.37
CA SER A 543 -11.12 7.34 11.02
C SER A 543 -11.28 6.02 10.25
N GLY A 544 -11.11 6.06 8.93
CA GLY A 544 -11.02 4.86 8.10
C GLY A 544 -9.81 3.95 8.39
N ALA A 545 -8.92 4.37 9.31
CA ALA A 545 -7.78 3.59 9.78
C ALA A 545 -8.04 2.86 11.11
N ASP A 546 -9.12 3.18 11.84
CA ASP A 546 -9.41 2.63 13.16
C ASP A 546 -10.33 1.40 13.09
N ALA A 547 -10.02 0.34 13.85
CA ALA A 547 -10.86 -0.86 13.90
C ALA A 547 -12.15 -0.69 14.74
N TYR A 548 -12.22 0.31 15.63
CA TYR A 548 -13.34 0.49 16.56
C TYR A 548 -14.56 1.16 15.89
N LYS A 549 -15.77 0.72 16.27
CA LYS A 549 -17.01 0.92 15.47
C LYS A 549 -18.06 1.86 16.08
N GLU A 550 -17.94 2.27 17.34
CA GLU A 550 -18.96 3.11 18.00
C GLU A 550 -18.61 4.62 17.95
N LEU A 551 -19.65 5.46 17.98
CA LEU A 551 -19.52 6.91 18.10
C LEU A 551 -18.96 7.28 19.47
N ASP A 552 -17.85 8.03 19.49
CA ASP A 552 -17.17 8.48 20.71
C ASP A 552 -17.26 9.99 20.88
N THR A 553 -18.20 10.42 21.72
CA THR A 553 -18.45 11.83 22.07
C THR A 553 -17.47 12.39 23.10
N SER A 554 -16.67 11.54 23.76
CA SER A 554 -15.71 11.98 24.78
C SER A 554 -14.53 12.77 24.20
N ARG A 555 -14.40 12.75 22.86
CA ARG A 555 -13.32 13.39 22.10
C ARG A 555 -13.50 14.88 21.90
N TYR A 556 -14.68 15.42 22.20
CA TYR A 556 -14.96 16.84 22.06
C TYR A 556 -14.29 17.64 23.18
N THR A 557 -13.02 17.94 22.95
CA THR A 557 -12.14 18.67 23.87
C THR A 557 -11.91 20.10 23.38
N THR A 558 -11.27 20.92 24.21
CA THR A 558 -10.73 22.22 23.77
C THR A 558 -9.81 22.08 22.55
N GLN A 559 -9.07 20.97 22.42
CA GLN A 559 -8.21 20.75 21.25
C GLN A 559 -9.02 20.51 19.97
N TRP A 560 -10.15 19.80 20.05
CA TRP A 560 -11.07 19.62 18.93
C TRP A 560 -11.63 20.96 18.43
N ALA A 561 -12.06 21.83 19.35
CA ALA A 561 -12.59 23.15 19.01
C ALA A 561 -11.49 24.09 18.47
N ASN A 562 -10.31 24.10 19.11
CA ASN A 562 -9.14 24.86 18.65
C ASN A 562 -8.74 24.46 17.23
N THR A 563 -8.66 23.16 16.94
CA THR A 563 -8.26 22.65 15.61
C THR A 563 -9.18 23.15 14.49
N PHE A 564 -10.49 23.23 14.75
CA PHE A 564 -11.44 23.82 13.79
C PHE A 564 -11.40 25.35 13.77
N GLY A 565 -11.23 26.00 14.92
CA GLY A 565 -11.21 27.45 15.02
C GLY A 565 -9.98 28.10 14.37
N MET A 566 -8.83 27.43 14.39
CA MET A 566 -7.60 27.95 13.76
C MET A 566 -7.78 28.23 12.26
N GLN A 567 -8.48 27.37 11.51
CA GLN A 567 -8.71 27.63 10.08
C GLN A 567 -9.72 28.77 9.83
N LEU A 568 -10.68 29.00 10.73
CA LEU A 568 -11.61 30.14 10.61
C LEU A 568 -10.90 31.48 10.84
N GLN A 569 -9.91 31.49 11.75
CA GLN A 569 -9.14 32.69 12.10
C GLN A 569 -8.00 32.99 11.12
N ASP A 570 -7.74 32.10 10.16
CA ASP A 570 -6.71 32.30 9.14
C ASP A 570 -6.99 33.57 8.31
N PRO A 571 -6.07 34.55 8.27
CA PRO A 571 -6.29 35.83 7.61
C PRO A 571 -6.22 35.74 6.07
N GLN A 572 -5.89 34.58 5.50
CA GLN A 572 -5.86 34.40 4.05
C GLN A 572 -7.28 34.29 3.47
N HIS A 573 -7.50 34.97 2.35
CA HIS A 573 -8.78 35.02 1.65
C HIS A 573 -8.66 34.54 0.19
N GLU A 574 -7.70 33.65 -0.07
CA GLU A 574 -7.51 33.08 -1.40
C GLU A 574 -8.69 32.16 -1.75
N LEU A 575 -9.27 32.34 -2.93
CA LEU A 575 -10.29 31.46 -3.46
C LEU A 575 -9.66 30.39 -4.35
N ASN A 576 -10.25 29.20 -4.32
CA ASN A 576 -9.89 28.09 -5.18
C ASN A 576 -10.53 28.26 -6.58
N TYR A 577 -10.04 29.24 -7.33
CA TYR A 577 -10.59 29.59 -8.64
C TYR A 577 -10.62 28.41 -9.63
N TRP A 578 -9.65 27.49 -9.54
CA TRP A 578 -9.62 26.31 -10.41
C TRP A 578 -10.82 25.38 -10.18
N MET A 579 -11.22 25.17 -8.92
CA MET A 579 -12.45 24.44 -8.60
C MET A 579 -13.70 25.20 -9.03
N VAL A 580 -13.73 26.52 -8.80
CA VAL A 580 -14.87 27.37 -9.16
C VAL A 580 -15.13 27.36 -10.67
N GLU A 581 -14.08 27.43 -11.49
CA GLU A 581 -14.18 27.35 -12.96
C GLU A 581 -14.74 26.01 -13.45
N ARG A 582 -14.64 24.94 -12.65
CA ARG A 582 -15.18 23.60 -12.98
C ARG A 582 -16.60 23.36 -12.50
N ARG A 583 -17.18 24.28 -11.72
CA ARG A 583 -18.49 24.11 -11.08
C ARG A 583 -19.58 23.63 -12.05
N ASP A 584 -19.68 24.28 -13.20
CA ASP A 584 -20.71 23.94 -14.19
C ASP A 584 -20.52 22.54 -14.78
N ALA A 585 -19.27 22.10 -14.97
CA ALA A 585 -18.97 20.76 -15.46
C ALA A 585 -19.30 19.70 -14.40
N THR A 586 -18.93 19.94 -13.14
CA THR A 586 -19.28 19.09 -12.00
C THR A 586 -20.79 18.96 -11.86
N LEU A 587 -21.53 20.07 -11.95
CA LEU A 587 -22.99 20.06 -11.84
C LEU A 587 -23.67 19.28 -12.97
N ARG A 588 -23.13 19.34 -14.19
CA ARG A 588 -23.63 18.53 -15.32
C ARG A 588 -23.41 17.04 -15.08
N GLU A 589 -22.24 16.62 -14.60
CA GLU A 589 -21.98 15.22 -14.25
C GLU A 589 -22.88 14.75 -13.09
N LEU A 590 -23.04 15.57 -12.04
CA LEU A 590 -23.96 15.28 -10.94
C LEU A 590 -25.40 15.11 -11.41
N ALA A 591 -25.88 16.00 -12.29
CA ALA A 591 -27.22 15.90 -12.86
C ALA A 591 -27.39 14.63 -13.70
N ALA A 592 -26.38 14.26 -14.50
CA ALA A 592 -26.38 13.04 -15.29
C ALA A 592 -26.44 11.78 -14.42
N LEU A 593 -25.69 11.73 -13.32
CA LEU A 593 -25.73 10.63 -12.36
C LEU A 593 -27.10 10.54 -11.66
N ARG A 594 -27.64 11.67 -11.21
CA ARG A 594 -28.94 11.77 -10.53
C ARG A 594 -30.15 11.52 -11.43
N ALA A 595 -29.97 11.59 -12.75
CA ALA A 595 -31.02 11.20 -13.70
C ALA A 595 -31.38 9.72 -13.55
N HIS A 596 -30.46 8.87 -13.09
CA HIS A 596 -30.75 7.47 -12.79
C HIS A 596 -31.57 7.36 -11.48
N PRO A 597 -32.81 6.85 -11.51
CA PRO A 597 -33.68 6.83 -10.32
C PRO A 597 -33.11 6.05 -9.14
N ALA A 598 -32.40 4.95 -9.40
CA ALA A 598 -31.84 4.13 -8.33
C ALA A 598 -30.66 4.83 -7.62
N ILE A 599 -29.81 5.55 -8.36
CA ILE A 599 -28.71 6.36 -7.79
C ILE A 599 -29.30 7.48 -6.93
N ARG A 600 -30.31 8.19 -7.46
CA ARG A 600 -31.00 9.27 -6.73
C ARG A 600 -31.66 8.76 -5.44
N LYS A 601 -32.31 7.60 -5.50
CA LYS A 601 -32.92 6.95 -4.33
C LYS A 601 -31.89 6.51 -3.30
N ALA A 602 -30.75 5.96 -3.73
CA ALA A 602 -29.65 5.61 -2.85
C ALA A 602 -29.03 6.84 -2.17
N GLU A 603 -28.83 7.95 -2.91
CA GLU A 603 -28.38 9.22 -2.34
C GLU A 603 -29.39 9.77 -1.32
N ASN A 604 -30.70 9.73 -1.62
CA ASN A 604 -31.74 10.13 -0.68
C ASN A 604 -31.72 9.30 0.61
N PHE A 605 -31.48 7.99 0.52
CA PHE A 605 -31.33 7.13 1.69
C PHE A 605 -30.17 7.59 2.57
N ILE A 606 -29.00 7.87 1.97
CA ILE A 606 -27.83 8.38 2.69
C ILE A 606 -28.14 9.72 3.37
N ARG A 607 -28.82 10.64 2.67
CA ARG A 607 -29.22 11.95 3.23
C ARG A 607 -30.11 11.80 4.46
N SER A 608 -31.11 10.92 4.40
CA SER A 608 -31.97 10.62 5.54
C SER A 608 -31.19 10.01 6.71
N THR A 609 -30.32 9.03 6.44
CA THR A 609 -29.51 8.37 7.46
C THR A 609 -28.54 9.34 8.15
N LEU A 610 -27.83 10.17 7.38
CA LEU A 610 -26.92 11.18 7.95
C LEU A 610 -27.68 12.20 8.82
N ASN A 611 -28.86 12.63 8.36
CA ASN A 611 -29.69 13.55 9.13
C ASN A 611 -30.08 12.95 10.50
N GLU A 612 -30.53 11.69 10.53
CA GLU A 612 -30.86 10.98 11.77
C GLU A 612 -29.62 10.81 12.67
N GLN A 613 -28.48 10.41 12.10
CA GLN A 613 -27.23 10.24 12.84
C GLN A 613 -26.74 11.55 13.49
N LEU A 614 -26.83 12.67 12.78
CA LEU A 614 -26.44 13.98 13.31
C LEU A 614 -27.35 14.42 14.47
N LEU A 615 -28.66 14.18 14.36
CA LEU A 615 -29.61 14.50 15.42
C LEU A 615 -29.42 13.60 16.67
N ASP A 616 -29.19 12.30 16.48
CA ASP A 616 -28.88 11.38 17.58
C ASP A 616 -27.56 11.77 18.26
N LEU A 617 -26.51 12.06 17.48
CA LEU A 617 -25.23 12.52 17.99
C LEU A 617 -25.37 13.79 18.82
N TRP A 618 -26.18 14.74 18.34
CA TRP A 618 -26.47 15.97 19.07
C TRP A 618 -27.19 15.71 20.40
N GLN A 619 -28.20 14.83 20.40
CA GLN A 619 -28.89 14.45 21.63
C GLN A 619 -27.93 13.81 22.66
N ARG A 620 -27.01 12.96 22.20
CA ARG A 620 -25.97 12.35 23.05
C ARG A 620 -25.07 13.42 23.66
N ILE A 621 -24.54 14.33 22.83
CA ILE A 621 -23.71 15.47 23.24
C ILE A 621 -24.39 16.27 24.35
N GLN A 622 -25.66 16.62 24.17
CA GLN A 622 -26.43 17.38 25.15
C GLN A 622 -26.65 16.60 26.44
N SER A 623 -27.04 15.33 26.35
CA SER A 623 -27.33 14.50 27.53
C SER A 623 -26.10 14.23 28.39
N GLN A 624 -24.93 14.08 27.75
CA GLN A 624 -23.65 13.79 28.39
C GLN A 624 -22.89 15.06 28.78
N LYS A 625 -23.36 16.24 28.35
CA LYS A 625 -22.71 17.53 28.62
C LYS A 625 -21.25 17.59 28.17
N THR A 626 -20.96 16.96 27.02
CA THR A 626 -19.57 16.79 26.55
C THR A 626 -18.90 18.11 26.18
N LEU A 627 -19.67 19.16 25.88
CA LEU A 627 -19.14 20.47 25.49
C LEU A 627 -18.94 21.44 26.68
N ASP A 628 -19.37 21.10 27.90
CA ASP A 628 -19.29 21.99 29.07
C ASP A 628 -17.83 22.34 29.44
N GLY A 629 -16.89 21.45 29.09
CA GLY A 629 -15.45 21.60 29.37
C GLY A 629 -14.67 22.41 28.33
N ILE A 630 -15.32 22.91 27.27
CA ILE A 630 -14.65 23.71 26.24
C ILE A 630 -14.31 25.09 26.80
N ALA A 631 -13.04 25.48 26.61
CA ALA A 631 -12.53 26.77 27.07
C ALA A 631 -13.33 27.95 26.48
N GLU A 632 -13.44 29.04 27.24
CA GLU A 632 -14.35 30.15 26.96
C GLU A 632 -14.10 30.78 25.58
N GLU A 633 -12.83 30.91 25.19
CA GLU A 633 -12.40 31.47 23.91
C GLU A 633 -12.86 30.66 22.69
N TRP A 634 -13.24 29.38 22.87
CA TRP A 634 -13.71 28.50 21.81
C TRP A 634 -15.22 28.24 21.85
N ARG A 635 -15.97 28.87 22.76
CA ARG A 635 -17.43 28.65 22.88
C ARG A 635 -18.23 29.07 21.65
N PHE A 636 -17.71 29.96 20.80
CA PHE A 636 -18.36 30.33 19.55
C PHE A 636 -18.54 29.12 18.61
N ILE A 637 -17.62 28.15 18.66
CA ILE A 637 -17.71 26.88 17.91
C ILE A 637 -18.96 26.07 18.31
N VAL A 638 -19.34 26.11 19.59
CA VAL A 638 -20.55 25.42 20.08
C VAL A 638 -21.82 26.11 19.56
N GLN A 639 -21.79 27.45 19.49
CA GLN A 639 -22.92 28.23 18.94
C GLN A 639 -23.09 27.95 17.44
N ASP A 640 -21.99 27.89 16.69
CA ASP A 640 -22.02 27.53 15.27
C ASP A 640 -22.61 26.13 15.08
N LEU A 641 -22.21 25.15 15.90
CA LEU A 641 -22.78 23.79 15.86
C LEU A 641 -24.30 23.79 16.09
N GLU A 642 -24.80 24.52 17.08
CA GLU A 642 -26.25 24.64 17.35
C GLU A 642 -27.03 25.27 16.20
N LEU A 643 -26.42 26.23 15.48
CA LEU A 643 -27.01 26.84 14.30
C LEU A 643 -27.03 25.86 13.13
N GLU A 644 -25.93 25.15 12.91
CA GLU A 644 -25.78 24.25 11.77
C GLU A 644 -26.66 22.98 11.87
N LEU A 645 -26.99 22.54 13.09
CA LEU A 645 -27.85 21.36 13.31
C LEU A 645 -29.35 21.64 13.16
N ARG A 646 -29.74 22.85 12.75
CA ARG A 646 -31.14 23.20 12.43
C ARG A 646 -31.56 22.63 11.07
N ASN A 647 -32.88 22.57 10.85
CA ASN A 647 -33.50 22.06 9.63
C ASN A 647 -33.14 20.59 9.33
N THR A 648 -33.39 20.13 8.11
CA THR A 648 -33.12 18.76 7.67
C THR A 648 -32.50 18.77 6.29
N ILE A 649 -31.68 17.77 5.97
CA ILE A 649 -31.07 17.62 4.64
C ILE A 649 -32.17 17.35 3.59
N PRO A 650 -32.37 18.21 2.57
CA PRO A 650 -33.39 18.02 1.55
C PRO A 650 -33.16 16.75 0.74
N LEU A 651 -34.26 16.07 0.41
CA LEU A 651 -34.26 14.94 -0.51
C LEU A 651 -34.47 15.44 -1.94
N HIS A 652 -33.90 14.73 -2.91
CA HIS A 652 -34.18 14.93 -4.33
C HIS A 652 -35.61 14.52 -4.66
N SER A 653 -36.27 15.25 -5.56
CA SER A 653 -37.60 14.89 -6.07
C SER A 653 -37.57 13.59 -6.87
N ASP A 654 -38.69 12.86 -6.85
CA ASP A 654 -38.87 11.70 -7.73
C ASP A 654 -39.13 12.12 -9.19
N ASP A 655 -39.70 13.31 -9.39
CA ASP A 655 -39.90 13.95 -10.69
C ASP A 655 -38.62 14.72 -11.08
N VAL A 656 -37.83 14.17 -12.02
CA VAL A 656 -36.68 14.81 -12.68
C VAL A 656 -36.76 14.60 -14.18
#